data_AF-A0A7X7TIF4-F1
#
_entry.id   AF-A0A7X7TIF4-F1
#
_cell.length_a   1.000
_cell.length_b   1.000
_cell.length_c   1.000
_cell.angle_alpha   90.00
_cell.angle_beta   90.00
_cell.angle_gamma   90.00
#
_symmetry.space_group_name_H-M   'P 1'
#
loop_
_entity.id
_entity.type
_entity.pdbx_description
1 polymer ?
#
loop_
_entity_poly.entity_id
_entity_poly.type
_entity_poly.pdbx_seq_one_letter_code
_entity_poly.pdbx_strand_id
1 'polypeptide(L)'
;MRKSQLLGVLILFIAIAVFGTTNFYWVSTEIGTPTSLFGDSSGGGDDPLNPNVNPPFPPTPPASETTPDATPADDPTEWAVFATEGKYKLEGDAYLKPKNESAPSGFMGTNAAALIGGEKPVILGGSNASVIIPAGHFYFGPGAKPADLVGGGNLGAQGQEKIAEFINNVKVLNARQVFDDPKEEHLDFPDSPKVPAVPNWVVSKGATQTQRNPAITKITITESGRYTSIKTIGEAHELEFVVGSKDLVVVVDTLDTLGAVSVKRNGNGAFYLFAKNAAFKTNTKTFDIDVGSGDVVLVFESLLVENKLNVRNVGATGWFYLSAENADLHNSVSTLRVNTDDILLRFDTLKMWGSTAWTVERVGEKTGQAFVFVENSLDLSGNTKLLSSDGSNDYIHLFYKGTSDRFNFTQFQLKGSLYIQRADSITVSGSSFVNNLVSNKNINLSGSGAAANSIFTPEGNISISGGSKVMNQVITGGASVGVSGWASHQMKCIYAPNALVELSGDAFVEGTVIAKNISMVGNSKIHFELVDYEIPEVPYPNRNVNSTEAPQAPVTGDPDRWVVFSVGGIMKFIGSVTSSGYTGTNATTYINGKKPVSFSGTSGIVNPERNFYIGGPGAIPSNVLDLPQGWSPPNQLTKQLVFPMPDDRSTDIETKLARAIQEAAKVTQTRPDIDKQATTITQSGVYNKIESGTKVITVNVGNTDIVLKIGIFKNSKIEINRNGTGRLFLFVLGEFSFDGSDSLKVNGNSQETSVFLFYLGSKDLKLAGTSTFQGNIYQTRKDIPKKKIDISGSGTKKVEDMICMSADIYLTGSADVGAIYCVESGLIKLSGSGDVNSAYCKKCNLDVSGSGKITPGVIIGGTTVEVTGSGTVKYVYAPNAKVTLSGSGSLEMVIGRELGFSGSKKITGPSHLPISPELKIPEIPIPVIP
;
A
#
# COMPACT_ATOMS: atom_id res chain seq x y z
N MET A 1 15.01 -39.31 39.09
CA MET A 1 15.51 -40.26 38.06
C MET A 1 14.38 -41.20 37.68
N ARG A 2 14.18 -41.49 36.38
CA ARG A 2 13.41 -42.66 35.84
C ARG A 2 11.90 -42.71 36.23
N LYS A 3 10.97 -43.19 35.40
CA LYS A 3 11.05 -43.75 34.04
C LYS A 3 9.66 -43.67 33.34
N SER A 4 9.66 -43.68 32.00
CA SER A 4 8.75 -44.38 31.05
C SER A 4 7.35 -44.86 31.52
N GLN A 5 6.27 -44.85 30.74
CA GLN A 5 5.90 -44.28 29.42
C GLN A 5 4.51 -44.87 29.05
N LEU A 6 3.76 -44.26 28.13
CA LEU A 6 2.63 -44.88 27.42
C LEU A 6 1.42 -45.27 28.34
N LEU A 7 0.18 -45.52 27.87
CA LEU A 7 -0.49 -45.41 26.56
C LEU A 7 -2.01 -45.22 26.83
N GLY A 8 -2.79 -44.76 25.85
CA GLY A 8 -4.16 -45.29 25.66
C GLY A 8 -5.31 -44.62 26.43
N VAL A 9 -5.82 -43.54 25.85
CA VAL A 9 -7.25 -43.19 25.69
C VAL A 9 -8.28 -44.10 26.39
N LEU A 10 -9.09 -43.51 27.29
CA LEU A 10 -10.46 -43.97 27.53
C LEU A 10 -11.37 -42.82 28.06
N ILE A 11 -12.46 -42.53 27.32
CA ILE A 11 -13.80 -42.06 27.75
C ILE A 11 -13.82 -41.07 28.95
N LEU A 12 -14.12 -39.76 28.84
CA LEU A 12 -15.00 -38.94 27.97
C LEU A 12 -16.53 -39.19 28.15
N PHE A 13 -17.21 -38.25 28.83
CA PHE A 13 -18.67 -38.13 29.04
C PHE A 13 -19.34 -39.24 29.89
N ILE A 14 -20.55 -39.04 30.47
CA ILE A 14 -21.46 -37.88 30.43
C ILE A 14 -21.85 -37.40 31.86
N ALA A 15 -22.79 -36.45 32.00
CA ALA A 15 -22.86 -35.56 33.18
C ALA A 15 -24.27 -35.24 33.74
N ILE A 16 -24.32 -34.70 34.97
CA ILE A 16 -25.44 -34.01 35.63
C ILE A 16 -24.90 -32.62 36.04
N ALA A 17 -25.36 -31.45 35.59
CA ALA A 17 -26.66 -30.93 35.12
C ALA A 17 -27.59 -30.40 36.24
N VAL A 18 -27.49 -29.08 36.51
CA VAL A 18 -28.58 -28.27 37.08
C VAL A 18 -28.72 -26.99 36.26
N PHE A 19 -29.96 -26.73 35.87
CA PHE A 19 -30.57 -25.59 35.17
C PHE A 19 -30.22 -24.21 35.75
N GLY A 20 -30.45 -23.08 35.08
CA GLY A 20 -31.11 -22.75 33.79
C GLY A 20 -31.02 -21.22 33.60
N THR A 21 -31.46 -20.54 32.55
CA THR A 21 -32.54 -20.73 31.53
C THR A 21 -32.21 -19.77 30.34
N THR A 22 -32.87 -19.59 29.18
CA THR A 22 -33.88 -20.18 28.26
C THR A 22 -33.95 -19.18 27.07
N ASN A 23 -34.28 -19.42 25.80
CA ASN A 23 -34.73 -20.56 24.98
C ASN A 23 -34.64 -20.14 23.48
N PHE A 24 -34.68 -20.98 22.44
CA PHE A 24 -34.79 -22.45 22.34
C PHE A 24 -33.96 -23.01 21.14
N TYR A 25 -34.59 -23.68 20.16
CA TYR A 25 -33.99 -24.41 19.03
C TYR A 25 -34.79 -24.24 17.73
N TRP A 26 -34.20 -24.56 16.56
CA TRP A 26 -34.53 -25.80 15.83
C TRP A 26 -33.35 -26.28 14.94
N VAL A 27 -33.35 -27.57 14.59
CA VAL A 27 -32.21 -28.29 13.97
C VAL A 27 -32.71 -29.37 12.99
N SER A 28 -31.99 -29.56 11.88
CA SER A 28 -31.90 -30.82 11.11
C SER A 28 -30.50 -30.85 10.45
N THR A 29 -29.62 -31.87 10.55
CA THR A 29 -29.73 -33.30 10.16
C THR A 29 -30.05 -33.46 8.67
N GLU A 30 -29.34 -34.28 7.87
CA GLU A 30 -28.57 -35.52 8.13
C GLU A 30 -27.19 -35.54 7.41
N ILE A 31 -26.11 -36.11 7.98
CA ILE A 31 -25.50 -37.45 7.69
C ILE A 31 -25.12 -37.71 6.21
N GLY A 32 -23.88 -38.06 5.81
CA GLY A 32 -22.58 -37.99 6.52
C GLY A 32 -21.44 -38.92 6.03
N THR A 33 -20.22 -38.36 5.88
CA THR A 33 -18.89 -39.04 6.03
C THR A 33 -18.42 -40.02 4.88
N PRO A 34 -17.17 -40.58 4.84
CA PRO A 34 -16.18 -40.13 3.83
C PRO A 34 -15.35 -41.27 3.14
N THR A 35 -14.17 -40.95 2.55
CA THR A 35 -13.08 -41.85 2.04
C THR A 35 -13.31 -42.47 0.63
N SER A 36 -12.29 -42.82 -0.20
CA SER A 36 -10.83 -42.58 -0.23
C SER A 36 -10.17 -43.04 -1.58
N LEU A 37 -9.01 -42.46 -1.93
CA LEU A 37 -7.88 -42.95 -2.80
C LEU A 37 -8.12 -43.77 -4.11
N PHE A 38 -7.57 -43.23 -5.21
CA PHE A 38 -6.94 -43.89 -6.40
C PHE A 38 -7.71 -44.88 -7.31
N GLY A 39 -7.65 -44.60 -8.64
CA GLY A 39 -7.83 -45.56 -9.75
C GLY A 39 -9.23 -45.55 -10.40
N ASP A 40 -9.41 -45.59 -11.73
CA ASP A 40 -8.43 -45.75 -12.83
C ASP A 40 -8.83 -44.99 -14.13
N SER A 41 -8.03 -45.12 -15.19
CA SER A 41 -7.94 -44.20 -16.33
C SER A 41 -8.86 -44.45 -17.55
N SER A 42 -9.23 -43.37 -18.26
CA SER A 42 -9.08 -43.18 -19.73
C SER A 42 -9.79 -41.90 -20.23
N GLY A 43 -9.21 -41.04 -21.08
CA GLY A 43 -7.80 -40.92 -21.48
C GLY A 43 -7.58 -39.89 -22.62
N GLY A 44 -6.49 -39.11 -22.55
CA GLY A 44 -5.94 -38.32 -23.67
C GLY A 44 -6.23 -36.82 -23.68
N GLY A 45 -5.19 -35.99 -23.48
CA GLY A 45 -5.19 -34.54 -23.72
C GLY A 45 -4.80 -33.71 -22.49
N ASP A 46 -3.54 -33.29 -22.40
CA ASP A 46 -3.04 -32.46 -21.29
C ASP A 46 -3.38 -30.97 -21.49
N ASP A 47 -3.97 -30.33 -20.48
CA ASP A 47 -4.05 -28.87 -20.35
C ASP A 47 -3.50 -28.42 -18.98
N PRO A 48 -2.34 -27.73 -18.93
CA PRO A 48 -1.66 -27.38 -17.67
C PRO A 48 -1.99 -25.96 -17.16
N LEU A 49 -3.16 -25.37 -17.47
CA LEU A 49 -3.46 -23.95 -17.18
C LEU A 49 -4.72 -23.66 -16.34
N ASN A 50 -5.12 -24.53 -15.40
CA ASN A 50 -6.24 -24.28 -14.47
C ASN A 50 -5.81 -24.09 -12.99
N PRO A 51 -5.41 -22.86 -12.57
CA PRO A 51 -5.09 -22.54 -11.18
C PRO A 51 -6.33 -22.05 -10.40
N ASN A 52 -7.27 -22.95 -10.10
CA ASN A 52 -8.46 -22.59 -9.32
C ASN A 52 -8.15 -22.54 -7.81
N VAL A 53 -7.59 -21.42 -7.33
CA VAL A 53 -7.20 -21.21 -5.93
C VAL A 53 -7.74 -19.87 -5.42
N ASN A 54 -8.77 -19.92 -4.57
CA ASN A 54 -9.46 -18.75 -4.04
C ASN A 54 -8.92 -18.36 -2.63
N PRO A 55 -8.52 -17.11 -2.36
CA PRO A 55 -8.12 -16.67 -1.02
C PRO A 55 -9.34 -16.50 -0.06
N PRO A 56 -9.13 -16.46 1.28
CA PRO A 56 -10.24 -16.59 2.24
C PRO A 56 -10.70 -15.28 2.92
N PHE A 57 -11.97 -14.90 2.71
CA PHE A 57 -12.80 -13.99 3.55
C PHE A 57 -12.35 -12.49 3.63
N PRO A 58 -13.21 -11.52 4.04
CA PRO A 58 -14.51 -11.54 4.76
C PRO A 58 -15.76 -11.82 3.90
N PRO A 59 -16.96 -12.02 4.50
CA PRO A 59 -18.18 -12.32 3.75
C PRO A 59 -18.81 -11.11 3.06
N THR A 60 -19.44 -11.38 1.91
CA THR A 60 -20.36 -10.48 1.20
C THR A 60 -21.55 -10.05 2.07
N PRO A 61 -22.15 -8.87 1.80
CA PRO A 61 -23.49 -8.57 2.30
C PRO A 61 -24.51 -9.55 1.67
N PRO A 62 -25.60 -9.91 2.39
CA PRO A 62 -26.57 -10.88 1.90
C PRO A 62 -27.45 -10.29 0.79
N ALA A 63 -27.76 -11.10 -0.22
CA ALA A 63 -28.76 -10.76 -1.21
C ALA A 63 -30.19 -10.84 -0.63
N SER A 64 -31.09 -9.99 -1.17
CA SER A 64 -32.55 -10.02 -0.97
C SER A 64 -33.11 -9.69 0.43
N GLU A 65 -33.39 -8.41 0.67
CA GLU A 65 -34.69 -7.99 1.20
C GLU A 65 -35.33 -6.99 0.23
N THR A 66 -36.52 -7.29 -0.29
CA THR A 66 -37.27 -6.38 -1.16
C THR A 66 -37.98 -5.32 -0.32
N THR A 67 -37.42 -4.12 -0.25
CA THR A 67 -38.07 -2.95 0.36
C THR A 67 -38.93 -2.20 -0.68
N PRO A 68 -40.26 -2.13 -0.53
CA PRO A 68 -41.14 -1.53 -1.53
C PRO A 68 -41.29 -0.01 -1.33
N ASP A 69 -40.18 0.74 -1.41
CA ASP A 69 -40.22 2.22 -1.43
C ASP A 69 -39.02 2.89 -2.14
N ALA A 70 -38.22 2.12 -2.89
CA ALA A 70 -37.30 2.71 -3.86
C ALA A 70 -38.10 3.26 -5.05
N THR A 71 -37.79 4.48 -5.50
CA THR A 71 -38.08 4.95 -6.86
C THR A 71 -36.80 4.85 -7.71
N PRO A 72 -36.47 3.66 -8.24
CA PRO A 72 -35.31 3.51 -9.11
C PRO A 72 -35.59 4.24 -10.44
N ALA A 73 -34.92 5.37 -10.63
CA ALA A 73 -34.93 6.03 -11.94
C ALA A 73 -34.12 5.22 -12.97
N ASP A 74 -33.01 4.60 -12.55
CA ASP A 74 -31.94 4.19 -13.47
C ASP A 74 -31.27 2.84 -13.14
N ASP A 75 -31.96 1.94 -12.42
CA ASP A 75 -31.42 0.61 -12.08
C ASP A 75 -31.88 -0.50 -13.04
N PRO A 76 -31.01 -0.94 -13.95
CA PRO A 76 -30.99 -2.29 -14.46
C PRO A 76 -29.67 -2.95 -14.05
N THR A 77 -29.67 -3.61 -12.89
CA THR A 77 -28.48 -4.05 -12.12
C THR A 77 -27.27 -4.45 -12.98
N GLU A 78 -26.39 -3.46 -13.11
CA GLU A 78 -25.07 -3.45 -13.75
C GLU A 78 -25.02 -3.69 -15.28
N TRP A 79 -24.18 -2.88 -15.95
CA TRP A 79 -24.08 -2.83 -17.41
C TRP A 79 -23.04 -3.82 -17.93
N ALA A 80 -23.49 -4.91 -18.56
CA ALA A 80 -22.61 -5.85 -19.24
C ALA A 80 -22.11 -5.31 -20.60
N VAL A 81 -22.87 -4.44 -21.30
CA VAL A 81 -22.37 -3.76 -22.51
C VAL A 81 -22.90 -2.33 -22.61
N PHE A 82 -22.04 -1.31 -22.73
CA PHE A 82 -22.53 0.07 -22.88
C PHE A 82 -21.72 0.95 -23.84
N ALA A 83 -22.42 1.85 -24.55
CA ALA A 83 -21.82 2.91 -25.39
C ALA A 83 -22.12 4.33 -24.83
N THR A 84 -21.09 5.02 -24.33
CA THR A 84 -21.23 6.30 -23.58
C THR A 84 -21.52 7.53 -24.44
N GLU A 85 -21.10 7.53 -25.72
CA GLU A 85 -21.45 8.54 -26.75
C GLU A 85 -22.52 7.98 -27.69
N GLY A 86 -22.38 6.72 -28.10
CA GLY A 86 -23.56 5.88 -28.32
C GLY A 86 -23.72 5.15 -29.66
N LYS A 87 -22.70 5.11 -30.52
CA LYS A 87 -22.77 4.27 -31.75
C LYS A 87 -22.54 2.79 -31.43
N TYR A 88 -23.44 1.94 -31.92
CA TYR A 88 -23.30 0.49 -32.07
C TYR A 88 -23.35 0.14 -33.55
N LYS A 89 -22.38 -0.61 -34.06
CA LYS A 89 -22.33 -1.04 -35.46
C LYS A 89 -22.01 -2.53 -35.55
N LEU A 90 -22.93 -3.33 -36.06
CA LEU A 90 -22.76 -4.78 -36.30
C LEU A 90 -22.88 -5.06 -37.80
N GLU A 91 -21.78 -5.50 -38.43
CA GLU A 91 -21.69 -5.83 -39.86
C GLU A 91 -21.13 -7.24 -40.10
N GLY A 92 -21.63 -7.92 -41.13
CA GLY A 92 -21.33 -9.33 -41.40
C GLY A 92 -22.13 -10.28 -40.48
N ASP A 93 -21.54 -11.42 -40.14
CA ASP A 93 -22.10 -12.41 -39.21
C ASP A 93 -21.85 -12.08 -37.72
N ALA A 94 -21.35 -10.88 -37.42
CA ALA A 94 -21.03 -10.43 -36.06
C ALA A 94 -22.29 -10.33 -35.17
N TYR A 95 -22.23 -10.89 -33.95
CA TYR A 95 -23.38 -10.97 -33.04
C TYR A 95 -23.01 -10.72 -31.57
N LEU A 96 -24.03 -10.30 -30.81
CA LEU A 96 -23.95 -9.98 -29.39
C LEU A 96 -25.14 -10.62 -28.68
N LYS A 97 -24.88 -11.51 -27.70
CA LYS A 97 -25.91 -12.29 -26.98
C LYS A 97 -25.49 -12.56 -25.53
N PRO A 98 -26.40 -12.90 -24.60
CA PRO A 98 -26.02 -13.27 -23.24
C PRO A 98 -25.27 -14.61 -23.23
N LYS A 99 -24.32 -14.77 -22.29
CA LYS A 99 -23.63 -16.05 -22.06
C LYS A 99 -24.58 -17.15 -21.60
N ASN A 100 -25.54 -16.81 -20.72
CA ASN A 100 -26.65 -17.67 -20.34
C ASN A 100 -27.97 -17.13 -20.89
N GLU A 101 -28.47 -17.73 -21.97
CA GLU A 101 -29.74 -17.34 -22.61
C GLU A 101 -30.99 -17.61 -21.73
N SER A 102 -30.89 -18.50 -20.74
CA SER A 102 -32.00 -18.82 -19.82
C SER A 102 -32.12 -17.85 -18.63
N ALA A 103 -31.02 -17.18 -18.28
CA ALA A 103 -30.96 -16.17 -17.23
C ALA A 103 -29.77 -15.21 -17.51
N PRO A 104 -29.98 -14.14 -18.31
CA PRO A 104 -28.94 -13.16 -18.62
C PRO A 104 -28.47 -12.41 -17.36
N SER A 105 -27.15 -12.27 -17.18
CA SER A 105 -26.56 -11.37 -16.19
C SER A 105 -26.21 -10.02 -16.81
N GLY A 106 -26.58 -8.94 -16.11
CA GLY A 106 -26.40 -7.57 -16.56
C GLY A 106 -27.22 -7.16 -17.79
N PHE A 107 -27.02 -5.91 -18.21
CA PHE A 107 -27.83 -5.24 -19.24
C PHE A 107 -27.00 -4.56 -20.32
N MET A 108 -27.66 -4.09 -21.39
CA MET A 108 -27.01 -3.45 -22.52
C MET A 108 -27.61 -2.07 -22.81
N GLY A 109 -26.81 -1.09 -23.25
CA GLY A 109 -27.40 0.19 -23.65
C GLY A 109 -26.50 1.22 -24.29
N THR A 110 -27.13 2.30 -24.72
CA THR A 110 -26.48 3.46 -25.33
C THR A 110 -27.04 4.75 -24.74
N ASN A 111 -26.17 5.73 -24.53
CA ASN A 111 -26.61 7.10 -24.19
C ASN A 111 -27.25 7.85 -25.37
N ALA A 112 -27.30 7.27 -26.57
CA ALA A 112 -27.85 7.93 -27.75
C ALA A 112 -29.37 8.17 -27.63
N ALA A 113 -29.78 9.43 -27.81
CA ALA A 113 -31.19 9.84 -27.91
C ALA A 113 -31.55 10.50 -29.26
N ALA A 114 -30.57 10.71 -30.13
CA ALA A 114 -30.70 11.37 -31.43
C ALA A 114 -29.72 10.76 -32.46
N LEU A 115 -29.81 11.20 -33.73
CA LEU A 115 -28.85 10.83 -34.77
C LEU A 115 -27.45 11.39 -34.46
N ILE A 116 -26.40 10.57 -34.61
CA ILE A 116 -25.01 10.96 -34.30
C ILE A 116 -24.26 11.25 -35.60
N GLY A 117 -24.05 12.53 -35.89
CA GLY A 117 -23.45 12.99 -37.15
C GLY A 117 -24.39 12.87 -38.36
N GLY A 118 -25.70 12.81 -38.12
CA GLY A 118 -26.72 12.54 -39.15
C GLY A 118 -27.00 11.06 -39.41
N GLU A 119 -26.19 10.15 -38.85
CA GLU A 119 -26.36 8.70 -38.96
C GLU A 119 -27.21 8.14 -37.80
N LYS A 120 -27.87 7.01 -38.05
CA LYS A 120 -28.56 6.24 -37.00
C LYS A 120 -27.51 5.64 -36.03
N PRO A 121 -27.63 5.83 -34.71
CA PRO A 121 -26.62 5.38 -33.75
C PRO A 121 -26.53 3.85 -33.62
N VAL A 122 -27.62 3.09 -33.82
CA VAL A 122 -27.60 1.63 -33.71
C VAL A 122 -27.81 1.02 -35.11
N ILE A 123 -26.79 0.35 -35.63
CA ILE A 123 -26.79 -0.30 -36.95
C ILE A 123 -26.63 -1.81 -36.77
N LEU A 124 -27.66 -2.56 -37.19
CA LEU A 124 -27.74 -4.01 -37.11
C LEU A 124 -27.87 -4.60 -38.52
N GLY A 125 -26.83 -5.25 -39.06
CA GLY A 125 -27.03 -6.05 -40.28
C GLY A 125 -25.79 -6.57 -41.00
N GLY A 126 -25.85 -7.86 -41.32
CA GLY A 126 -25.02 -8.50 -42.36
C GLY A 126 -25.55 -9.87 -42.78
N SER A 127 -26.21 -10.58 -41.86
CA SER A 127 -26.96 -11.82 -42.13
C SER A 127 -28.13 -11.99 -41.15
N ASN A 128 -28.83 -13.13 -41.21
CA ASN A 128 -29.85 -13.50 -40.24
C ASN A 128 -29.29 -13.80 -38.83
N ALA A 129 -27.96 -13.99 -38.71
CA ALA A 129 -27.27 -14.31 -37.46
C ALA A 129 -26.90 -13.06 -36.64
N SER A 130 -26.69 -11.91 -37.29
CA SER A 130 -26.22 -10.65 -36.66
C SER A 130 -27.22 -10.00 -35.68
N VAL A 131 -28.33 -10.67 -35.36
CA VAL A 131 -29.50 -10.11 -34.68
C VAL A 131 -30.07 -11.14 -33.68
N ILE A 132 -29.43 -11.29 -32.52
CA ILE A 132 -29.98 -11.94 -31.30
C ILE A 132 -29.51 -11.20 -30.04
N ILE A 133 -29.79 -9.89 -29.97
CA ILE A 133 -29.81 -9.17 -28.70
C ILE A 133 -31.16 -9.48 -28.03
N PRO A 134 -31.23 -9.96 -26.77
CA PRO A 134 -32.51 -10.11 -26.07
C PRO A 134 -33.10 -8.72 -25.84
N ALA A 135 -34.05 -8.33 -26.68
CA ALA A 135 -34.40 -6.92 -26.88
C ALA A 135 -34.91 -6.22 -25.61
N GLY A 136 -35.57 -6.93 -24.71
CA GLY A 136 -35.99 -6.43 -23.39
C GLY A 136 -34.85 -6.07 -22.42
N HIS A 137 -33.59 -6.34 -22.76
CA HIS A 137 -32.39 -5.95 -22.01
C HIS A 137 -31.60 -4.80 -22.64
N PHE A 138 -32.03 -4.25 -23.80
CA PHE A 138 -31.34 -3.12 -24.45
C PHE A 138 -32.04 -1.78 -24.17
N TYR A 139 -31.25 -0.77 -23.80
CA TYR A 139 -31.71 0.55 -23.37
C TYR A 139 -31.11 1.68 -24.24
N PHE A 140 -31.95 2.65 -24.62
CA PHE A 140 -31.54 3.91 -25.25
C PHE A 140 -31.50 5.09 -24.25
N GLY A 141 -30.82 6.17 -24.61
CA GLY A 141 -30.66 7.35 -23.75
C GLY A 141 -31.97 8.16 -23.57
N PRO A 142 -32.06 9.02 -22.53
CA PRO A 142 -33.31 9.69 -22.19
C PRO A 142 -33.95 10.48 -23.33
N GLY A 143 -35.26 10.26 -23.54
CA GLY A 143 -36.03 10.90 -24.60
C GLY A 143 -35.86 10.29 -26.00
N ALA A 144 -35.11 9.19 -26.14
CA ALA A 144 -34.94 8.47 -27.40
C ALA A 144 -36.26 8.01 -28.06
N LYS A 145 -36.23 7.89 -29.39
CA LYS A 145 -37.27 7.24 -30.19
C LYS A 145 -36.65 6.08 -30.99
N PRO A 146 -36.69 4.83 -30.49
CA PRO A 146 -35.95 3.71 -31.08
C PRO A 146 -36.14 3.51 -32.60
N ALA A 147 -37.35 3.70 -33.14
CA ALA A 147 -37.62 3.60 -34.58
C ALA A 147 -36.80 4.61 -35.43
N ASP A 148 -36.55 5.81 -34.90
CA ASP A 148 -35.74 6.84 -35.56
C ASP A 148 -34.23 6.51 -35.46
N LEU A 149 -33.82 5.69 -34.49
CA LEU A 149 -32.42 5.48 -34.09
C LEU A 149 -31.82 4.11 -34.46
N VAL A 150 -32.65 3.10 -34.76
CA VAL A 150 -32.21 1.77 -35.24
C VAL A 150 -32.22 1.70 -36.77
N GLY A 151 -31.13 1.25 -37.37
CA GLY A 151 -30.97 1.00 -38.80
C GLY A 151 -30.33 -0.34 -39.10
N GLY A 152 -30.30 -0.73 -40.38
CA GLY A 152 -29.75 -1.99 -40.85
C GLY A 152 -29.83 -2.10 -42.38
N GLY A 153 -28.90 -2.82 -43.01
CA GLY A 153 -28.79 -2.92 -44.46
C GLY A 153 -29.25 -4.27 -45.00
N ASN A 154 -30.11 -4.27 -46.02
CA ASN A 154 -30.37 -5.37 -46.96
C ASN A 154 -30.69 -6.77 -46.38
N LEU A 155 -31.20 -6.85 -45.14
CA LEU A 155 -31.72 -8.12 -44.60
C LEU A 155 -33.01 -8.53 -45.31
N GLY A 156 -33.18 -9.83 -45.55
CA GLY A 156 -34.46 -10.41 -46.02
C GLY A 156 -35.56 -10.34 -44.95
N ALA A 157 -36.78 -10.77 -45.30
CA ALA A 157 -37.99 -10.60 -44.48
C ALA A 157 -37.79 -10.94 -42.98
N GLN A 158 -37.21 -12.11 -42.67
CA GLN A 158 -36.92 -12.55 -41.30
C GLN A 158 -36.01 -11.60 -40.50
N GLY A 159 -35.05 -10.93 -41.16
CA GLY A 159 -34.20 -9.94 -40.50
C GLY A 159 -34.90 -8.59 -40.29
N GLN A 160 -35.81 -8.21 -41.19
CA GLN A 160 -36.68 -7.03 -41.00
C GLN A 160 -37.67 -7.26 -39.85
N GLU A 161 -38.24 -8.47 -39.75
CA GLU A 161 -39.10 -8.91 -38.63
C GLU A 161 -38.35 -8.82 -37.30
N LYS A 162 -37.11 -9.36 -37.22
CA LYS A 162 -36.26 -9.23 -36.03
C LYS A 162 -35.90 -7.78 -35.67
N ILE A 163 -35.65 -6.90 -36.64
CA ILE A 163 -35.38 -5.48 -36.36
C ILE A 163 -36.64 -4.79 -35.81
N ALA A 164 -37.82 -5.11 -36.33
CA ALA A 164 -39.08 -4.61 -35.79
C ALA A 164 -39.36 -5.16 -34.37
N GLU A 165 -39.10 -6.45 -34.13
CA GLU A 165 -39.18 -7.07 -32.80
C GLU A 165 -38.23 -6.39 -31.80
N PHE A 166 -36.99 -6.10 -32.21
CA PHE A 166 -36.04 -5.34 -31.39
C PHE A 166 -36.58 -3.95 -31.03
N ILE A 167 -36.98 -3.16 -32.04
CA ILE A 167 -37.51 -1.80 -31.86
C ILE A 167 -38.75 -1.78 -30.93
N ASN A 168 -39.59 -2.82 -30.95
CA ASN A 168 -40.78 -2.93 -30.12
C ASN A 168 -40.50 -3.31 -28.65
N ASN A 169 -39.31 -3.84 -28.33
CA ASN A 169 -38.99 -4.38 -27.01
C ASN A 169 -37.85 -3.64 -26.28
N VAL A 170 -37.06 -2.82 -26.97
CA VAL A 170 -36.05 -1.97 -26.31
C VAL A 170 -36.67 -0.91 -25.42
N LYS A 171 -35.92 -0.51 -24.40
CA LYS A 171 -36.33 0.45 -23.37
C LYS A 171 -35.64 1.81 -23.55
N VAL A 172 -36.08 2.80 -22.80
CA VAL A 172 -35.50 4.15 -22.76
C VAL A 172 -35.19 4.48 -21.29
N LEU A 173 -34.01 5.02 -21.02
CA LEU A 173 -33.54 5.43 -19.69
C LEU A 173 -34.22 6.72 -19.21
N ASN A 174 -34.23 6.94 -17.90
CA ASN A 174 -34.71 8.19 -17.31
C ASN A 174 -33.57 9.23 -17.20
N ALA A 175 -32.35 8.81 -16.84
CA ALA A 175 -31.15 9.62 -16.84
C ALA A 175 -30.02 9.05 -17.73
N ARG A 176 -29.04 9.90 -18.03
CA ARG A 176 -27.86 9.52 -18.82
C ARG A 176 -26.89 8.74 -17.93
N GLN A 177 -26.38 7.61 -18.42
CA GLN A 177 -25.38 6.82 -17.69
C GLN A 177 -23.99 7.46 -17.80
N VAL A 178 -23.23 7.39 -16.70
CA VAL A 178 -21.85 7.90 -16.57
C VAL A 178 -20.99 6.76 -16.02
N PHE A 179 -19.73 6.73 -16.46
CA PHE A 179 -18.73 5.74 -16.09
C PHE A 179 -17.43 6.51 -15.82
N ASP A 180 -16.61 6.02 -14.89
CA ASP A 180 -15.38 6.68 -14.48
C ASP A 180 -14.33 6.65 -15.62
N ASP A 181 -13.58 7.74 -15.82
CA ASP A 181 -12.54 7.79 -16.86
C ASP A 181 -11.22 7.24 -16.29
N PRO A 182 -10.64 6.15 -16.85
CA PRO A 182 -9.36 5.65 -16.37
C PRO A 182 -8.19 6.61 -16.52
N LYS A 183 -8.37 7.82 -17.09
CA LYS A 183 -7.40 8.93 -17.03
C LYS A 183 -7.27 9.61 -15.66
N GLU A 184 -8.32 9.56 -14.83
CA GLU A 184 -8.26 10.17 -13.49
C GLU A 184 -7.40 9.31 -12.53
N GLU A 185 -7.09 8.08 -12.91
CA GLU A 185 -6.18 7.16 -12.20
C GLU A 185 -4.71 7.54 -12.42
N HIS A 186 -4.03 7.94 -11.34
CA HIS A 186 -2.63 8.34 -11.38
C HIS A 186 -1.69 7.15 -11.11
N LEU A 187 -0.99 6.68 -12.14
CA LEU A 187 0.03 5.63 -12.02
C LEU A 187 1.34 6.16 -11.40
N ASP A 188 1.37 6.25 -10.07
CA ASP A 188 2.59 6.47 -9.29
C ASP A 188 3.44 5.19 -9.23
N PHE A 189 4.62 5.23 -9.85
CA PHE A 189 5.58 4.12 -9.82
C PHE A 189 6.63 4.31 -8.69
N PRO A 190 7.02 3.23 -7.97
CA PRO A 190 8.00 3.31 -6.89
C PRO A 190 9.37 3.84 -7.35
N ASP A 191 10.01 4.56 -6.44
CA ASP A 191 11.35 5.07 -6.65
C ASP A 191 12.40 3.94 -6.69
N SER A 192 13.46 4.12 -7.46
CA SER A 192 14.46 3.07 -7.67
C SER A 192 15.37 2.93 -6.45
N PRO A 193 15.82 1.71 -6.10
CA PRO A 193 16.75 1.50 -5.00
C PRO A 193 18.03 2.34 -5.11
N LYS A 194 18.43 3.03 -4.03
CA LYS A 194 19.74 3.70 -4.01
C LYS A 194 20.86 2.65 -3.98
N VAL A 195 21.86 2.84 -4.84
CA VAL A 195 23.04 1.96 -4.87
C VAL A 195 23.95 2.29 -3.68
N PRO A 196 24.34 1.30 -2.85
CA PRO A 196 25.26 1.52 -1.74
C PRO A 196 26.63 2.04 -2.21
N ALA A 197 27.18 3.03 -1.50
CA ALA A 197 28.52 3.56 -1.80
C ALA A 197 29.64 2.55 -1.46
N VAL A 198 30.63 2.41 -2.35
CA VAL A 198 31.75 1.45 -2.19
C VAL A 198 32.64 1.83 -0.98
N PRO A 199 32.80 0.97 0.04
CA PRO A 199 33.57 1.27 1.24
C PRO A 199 35.06 1.56 0.97
N ASN A 200 35.56 2.67 1.51
CA ASN A 200 36.97 3.07 1.39
C ASN A 200 37.87 2.55 2.53
N TRP A 201 37.29 2.09 3.65
CA TRP A 201 38.01 1.68 4.85
C TRP A 201 38.60 0.25 4.81
N VAL A 202 38.20 -0.57 3.84
CA VAL A 202 38.65 -1.97 3.71
C VAL A 202 40.13 -2.06 3.33
N VAL A 203 40.90 -2.84 4.11
CA VAL A 203 42.35 -3.03 3.92
C VAL A 203 42.65 -3.77 2.61
N SER A 204 43.68 -3.34 1.88
CA SER A 204 44.12 -4.01 0.65
C SER A 204 44.67 -5.41 0.94
N LYS A 205 44.21 -6.40 0.18
CA LYS A 205 44.60 -7.82 0.22
C LYS A 205 45.27 -8.29 -1.09
N GLY A 206 45.36 -7.44 -2.11
CA GLY A 206 46.02 -7.76 -3.38
C GLY A 206 45.20 -8.70 -4.28
N ALA A 207 45.88 -9.57 -5.04
CA ALA A 207 45.26 -10.56 -5.92
C ALA A 207 45.29 -11.96 -5.29
N THR A 208 44.24 -12.76 -5.52
CA THR A 208 44.19 -14.18 -5.13
C THR A 208 43.58 -15.04 -6.25
N GLN A 209 44.13 -16.23 -6.45
CA GLN A 209 43.75 -17.13 -7.54
C GLN A 209 44.03 -18.59 -7.16
N THR A 210 43.12 -19.51 -7.53
CA THR A 210 43.36 -20.95 -7.34
C THR A 210 44.46 -21.48 -8.27
N GLN A 211 45.11 -22.58 -7.90
CA GLN A 211 46.25 -23.12 -8.64
C GLN A 211 45.94 -24.49 -9.25
N ARG A 212 46.73 -24.90 -10.25
CA ARG A 212 46.66 -26.25 -10.85
C ARG A 212 47.22 -27.33 -9.91
N ASN A 213 47.91 -26.92 -8.84
CA ASN A 213 48.34 -27.78 -7.74
C ASN A 213 47.10 -28.29 -6.96
N PRO A 214 46.93 -29.62 -6.77
CA PRO A 214 45.79 -30.19 -6.04
C PRO A 214 45.66 -29.72 -4.57
N ALA A 215 46.67 -29.06 -4.01
CA ALA A 215 46.61 -28.49 -2.66
C ALA A 215 45.75 -27.20 -2.54
N ILE A 216 45.42 -26.49 -3.63
CA ILE A 216 44.68 -25.22 -3.59
C ILE A 216 43.51 -25.25 -4.59
N THR A 217 42.55 -26.13 -4.31
CA THR A 217 41.28 -26.23 -5.06
C THR A 217 40.26 -25.17 -4.65
N LYS A 218 40.34 -24.62 -3.44
CA LYS A 218 39.35 -23.71 -2.86
C LYS A 218 39.98 -22.41 -2.34
N ILE A 219 39.34 -21.27 -2.60
CA ILE A 219 39.59 -20.00 -1.91
C ILE A 219 38.48 -19.83 -0.86
N THR A 220 38.87 -19.56 0.39
CA THR A 220 37.93 -19.19 1.46
C THR A 220 38.26 -17.78 1.97
N ILE A 221 37.26 -16.90 2.04
CA ILE A 221 37.39 -15.51 2.50
C ILE A 221 36.57 -15.33 3.79
N THR A 222 37.27 -15.16 4.91
CA THR A 222 36.72 -14.99 6.27
C THR A 222 36.82 -13.56 6.81
N GLU A 223 37.50 -12.66 6.10
CA GLU A 223 37.80 -11.30 6.54
C GLU A 223 37.46 -10.27 5.46
N SER A 224 37.00 -9.11 5.89
CA SER A 224 36.76 -7.95 5.03
C SER A 224 38.07 -7.44 4.40
N GLY A 225 38.01 -7.00 3.14
CA GLY A 225 39.20 -6.56 2.41
C GLY A 225 38.93 -6.11 0.97
N ARG A 226 39.91 -5.40 0.42
CA ARG A 226 39.91 -4.90 -0.96
C ARG A 226 40.91 -5.69 -1.82
N TYR A 227 40.44 -6.30 -2.89
CA TYR A 227 41.20 -7.18 -3.77
C TYR A 227 41.33 -6.57 -5.17
N THR A 228 42.48 -6.70 -5.82
CA THR A 228 42.63 -6.33 -7.23
C THR A 228 42.04 -7.42 -8.14
N SER A 229 42.12 -8.69 -7.73
CA SER A 229 41.32 -9.76 -8.34
C SER A 229 41.12 -10.97 -7.43
N ILE A 230 40.01 -11.67 -7.63
CA ILE A 230 39.71 -13.00 -7.07
C ILE A 230 39.35 -13.91 -8.25
N LYS A 231 40.09 -15.01 -8.47
CA LYS A 231 39.89 -15.88 -9.64
C LYS A 231 39.88 -17.38 -9.34
N THR A 232 39.02 -18.15 -10.01
CA THR A 232 39.09 -19.64 -10.01
C THR A 232 39.42 -20.17 -11.41
N ILE A 233 40.49 -20.97 -11.52
CA ILE A 233 41.09 -21.35 -12.82
C ILE A 233 40.41 -22.53 -13.54
N GLY A 234 39.31 -23.05 -13.03
CA GLY A 234 38.63 -24.21 -13.61
C GLY A 234 37.35 -24.60 -12.89
N GLU A 235 36.59 -25.48 -13.55
CA GLU A 235 35.27 -25.97 -13.11
C GLU A 235 35.24 -26.76 -11.79
N ALA A 236 36.40 -27.24 -11.34
CA ALA A 236 36.57 -28.01 -10.10
C ALA A 236 37.12 -27.16 -8.94
N HIS A 237 37.19 -25.83 -9.13
CA HIS A 237 37.73 -24.90 -8.15
C HIS A 237 36.63 -24.05 -7.49
N GLU A 238 36.70 -23.92 -6.17
CA GLU A 238 35.66 -23.25 -5.37
C GLU A 238 36.08 -21.86 -4.86
N LEU A 239 35.09 -20.98 -4.68
CA LEU A 239 35.19 -19.75 -3.89
C LEU A 239 34.11 -19.76 -2.79
N GLU A 240 34.50 -19.51 -1.54
CA GLU A 240 33.59 -19.51 -0.39
C GLU A 240 33.80 -18.25 0.47
N PHE A 241 32.77 -17.43 0.58
CA PHE A 241 32.70 -16.31 1.53
C PHE A 241 32.09 -16.82 2.85
N VAL A 242 32.80 -16.66 3.97
CA VAL A 242 32.37 -17.20 5.27
C VAL A 242 31.97 -16.06 6.20
N VAL A 243 30.67 -15.88 6.37
CA VAL A 243 30.06 -14.80 7.16
C VAL A 243 29.93 -15.24 8.61
N GLY A 244 30.62 -14.56 9.52
CA GLY A 244 30.63 -14.88 10.95
C GLY A 244 29.65 -14.02 11.77
N SER A 245 29.97 -13.85 13.06
CA SER A 245 29.28 -12.87 13.93
C SER A 245 29.68 -11.41 13.67
N LYS A 246 30.64 -11.18 12.75
CA LYS A 246 31.02 -9.86 12.21
C LYS A 246 30.65 -9.79 10.73
N ASP A 247 30.39 -8.58 10.25
CA ASP A 247 30.01 -8.32 8.86
C ASP A 247 31.22 -8.55 7.94
N LEU A 248 30.98 -9.17 6.79
CA LEU A 248 31.99 -9.49 5.79
C LEU A 248 31.84 -8.55 4.59
N VAL A 249 32.81 -7.65 4.40
CA VAL A 249 32.81 -6.63 3.35
C VAL A 249 33.96 -6.88 2.38
N VAL A 250 33.63 -7.37 1.19
CA VAL A 250 34.58 -7.64 0.11
C VAL A 250 34.41 -6.58 -0.97
N VAL A 251 35.51 -5.92 -1.34
CA VAL A 251 35.58 -5.04 -2.51
C VAL A 251 36.59 -5.64 -3.50
N VAL A 252 36.26 -5.72 -4.79
CA VAL A 252 37.13 -6.35 -5.79
C VAL A 252 37.06 -5.70 -7.18
N ASP A 253 38.21 -5.42 -7.81
CA ASP A 253 38.22 -4.85 -9.17
C ASP A 253 37.91 -5.88 -10.27
N THR A 254 38.17 -7.17 -10.03
CA THR A 254 37.81 -8.28 -10.95
C THR A 254 37.57 -9.61 -10.21
N LEU A 255 36.33 -10.10 -10.24
CA LEU A 255 35.89 -11.40 -9.76
C LEU A 255 35.59 -12.30 -10.97
N ASP A 256 36.35 -13.38 -11.17
CA ASP A 256 36.32 -14.16 -12.42
C ASP A 256 36.41 -15.67 -12.10
N THR A 257 35.25 -16.34 -12.10
CA THR A 257 35.11 -17.70 -11.55
C THR A 257 34.54 -18.67 -12.58
N LEU A 258 35.23 -19.79 -12.79
CA LEU A 258 34.82 -20.90 -13.68
C LEU A 258 34.14 -22.07 -12.93
N GLY A 259 34.37 -22.17 -11.62
CA GLY A 259 33.78 -23.16 -10.73
C GLY A 259 32.79 -22.53 -9.72
N ALA A 260 32.33 -23.33 -8.75
CA ALA A 260 31.26 -22.93 -7.84
C ALA A 260 31.66 -21.79 -6.88
N VAL A 261 30.71 -20.90 -6.61
CA VAL A 261 30.81 -19.81 -5.64
C VAL A 261 29.77 -20.02 -4.55
N SER A 262 30.11 -19.70 -3.30
CA SER A 262 29.18 -19.84 -2.18
C SER A 262 29.35 -18.73 -1.15
N VAL A 263 28.22 -18.32 -0.55
CA VAL A 263 28.20 -17.58 0.71
C VAL A 263 27.75 -18.57 1.78
N LYS A 264 28.62 -18.84 2.74
CA LYS A 264 28.39 -19.74 3.86
C LYS A 264 28.23 -18.93 5.14
N ARG A 265 27.18 -19.23 5.90
CA ARG A 265 26.82 -18.48 7.10
C ARG A 265 27.13 -19.26 8.37
N ASN A 266 28.01 -18.70 9.18
CA ASN A 266 28.38 -19.17 10.52
C ASN A 266 27.92 -18.20 11.64
N GLY A 267 27.23 -17.11 11.29
CA GLY A 267 26.67 -16.14 12.24
C GLY A 267 25.85 -15.04 11.57
N ASN A 268 25.40 -14.07 12.37
CA ASN A 268 24.41 -13.05 11.97
C ASN A 268 25.05 -11.75 11.40
N GLY A 269 26.29 -11.81 10.91
CA GLY A 269 26.88 -10.67 10.20
C GLY A 269 26.22 -10.45 8.84
N ALA A 270 26.17 -9.22 8.35
CA ALA A 270 25.76 -8.94 6.98
C ALA A 270 26.92 -9.23 5.99
N PHE A 271 26.59 -9.56 4.74
CA PHE A 271 27.57 -9.80 3.67
C PHE A 271 27.45 -8.76 2.57
N TYR A 272 28.57 -8.13 2.23
CA TYR A 272 28.66 -7.10 1.20
C TYR A 272 29.72 -7.50 0.18
N LEU A 273 29.32 -7.55 -1.09
CA LEU A 273 30.23 -7.77 -2.22
C LEU A 273 30.10 -6.62 -3.21
N PHE A 274 31.14 -5.79 -3.27
CA PHE A 274 31.29 -4.76 -4.30
C PHE A 274 32.30 -5.26 -5.33
N ALA A 275 31.89 -5.49 -6.56
CA ALA A 275 32.79 -5.96 -7.61
C ALA A 275 32.63 -5.13 -8.89
N LYS A 276 33.71 -4.49 -9.38
CA LYS A 276 33.62 -3.73 -10.64
C LYS A 276 33.22 -4.65 -11.79
N ASN A 277 34.02 -5.68 -12.01
CA ASN A 277 33.76 -6.69 -13.02
C ASN A 277 33.56 -8.03 -12.31
N ALA A 278 32.38 -8.62 -12.41
CA ALA A 278 32.08 -9.95 -11.90
C ALA A 278 31.61 -10.86 -13.04
N ALA A 279 32.27 -12.02 -13.19
CA ALA A 279 31.92 -13.01 -14.20
C ALA A 279 31.80 -14.40 -13.55
N PHE A 280 30.56 -14.85 -13.39
CA PHE A 280 30.18 -16.13 -12.81
C PHE A 280 29.87 -17.12 -13.94
N LYS A 281 30.93 -17.69 -14.51
CA LYS A 281 30.88 -18.50 -15.74
C LYS A 281 30.45 -19.94 -15.48
N THR A 282 30.10 -20.63 -16.56
CA THR A 282 29.71 -22.06 -16.58
C THR A 282 28.33 -22.36 -15.95
N ASN A 283 27.33 -22.63 -16.80
CA ASN A 283 25.95 -22.95 -16.38
C ASN A 283 25.76 -24.29 -15.62
N THR A 284 26.81 -25.11 -15.53
CA THR A 284 26.83 -26.33 -14.68
C THR A 284 27.12 -26.04 -13.21
N LYS A 285 27.51 -24.80 -12.86
CA LYS A 285 27.91 -24.39 -11.51
C LYS A 285 26.84 -23.54 -10.83
N THR A 286 27.09 -23.22 -9.56
CA THR A 286 26.21 -22.40 -8.72
C THR A 286 26.94 -21.19 -8.16
N PHE A 287 26.15 -20.16 -7.81
CA PHE A 287 26.47 -19.16 -6.81
C PHE A 287 25.45 -19.33 -5.67
N ASP A 288 25.79 -20.16 -4.67
CA ASP A 288 24.88 -20.54 -3.57
C ASP A 288 24.98 -19.60 -2.36
N ILE A 289 23.96 -18.76 -2.16
CA ILE A 289 23.94 -17.67 -1.19
C ILE A 289 23.09 -18.04 0.04
N ASP A 290 23.73 -18.13 1.22
CA ASP A 290 23.07 -18.36 2.51
C ASP A 290 22.71 -17.02 3.20
N VAL A 291 21.45 -16.59 3.08
CA VAL A 291 21.01 -15.28 3.61
C VAL A 291 20.81 -15.32 5.12
N GLY A 292 20.28 -16.39 5.69
CA GLY A 292 20.01 -16.50 7.14
C GLY A 292 19.17 -15.33 7.66
N SER A 293 19.52 -14.83 8.86
CA SER A 293 18.90 -13.67 9.51
C SER A 293 19.82 -12.44 9.45
N GLY A 294 20.38 -12.11 8.30
CA GLY A 294 21.18 -10.90 8.12
C GLY A 294 21.44 -10.55 6.67
N ASP A 295 21.46 -9.26 6.37
CA ASP A 295 21.48 -8.71 5.02
C ASP A 295 22.59 -9.27 4.12
N VAL A 296 22.25 -9.48 2.84
CA VAL A 296 23.18 -9.78 1.75
C VAL A 296 23.02 -8.73 0.66
N VAL A 297 24.12 -8.04 0.33
CA VAL A 297 24.14 -6.88 -0.56
C VAL A 297 25.24 -7.05 -1.60
N LEU A 298 24.84 -7.24 -2.86
CA LEU A 298 25.75 -7.41 -4.00
C LEU A 298 25.65 -6.18 -4.91
N VAL A 299 26.79 -5.60 -5.29
CA VAL A 299 26.86 -4.38 -6.10
C VAL A 299 27.93 -4.52 -7.19
N PHE A 300 27.55 -4.25 -8.44
CA PHE A 300 28.38 -4.47 -9.62
C PHE A 300 28.40 -3.26 -10.59
N GLU A 301 29.52 -3.00 -11.26
CA GLU A 301 29.56 -2.11 -12.44
C GLU A 301 29.23 -2.95 -13.70
N SER A 302 29.78 -4.16 -13.78
CA SER A 302 29.52 -5.17 -14.80
C SER A 302 29.37 -6.57 -14.16
N LEU A 303 28.27 -7.23 -14.48
CA LEU A 303 27.89 -8.56 -13.99
C LEU A 303 27.54 -9.49 -15.15
N LEU A 304 28.31 -10.58 -15.33
CA LEU A 304 27.96 -11.71 -16.17
C LEU A 304 27.58 -12.91 -15.30
N VAL A 305 26.39 -13.47 -15.51
CA VAL A 305 25.92 -14.69 -14.85
C VAL A 305 25.56 -15.74 -15.90
N GLU A 306 26.38 -16.78 -15.99
CA GLU A 306 26.04 -18.01 -16.71
C GLU A 306 25.62 -19.12 -15.74
N ASN A 307 26.19 -19.11 -14.53
CA ASN A 307 25.92 -20.09 -13.50
C ASN A 307 24.53 -19.91 -12.85
N LYS A 308 24.17 -20.82 -11.95
CA LYS A 308 22.89 -20.81 -11.22
C LYS A 308 22.99 -19.95 -9.97
N LEU A 309 22.32 -18.79 -9.96
CA LEU A 309 22.24 -17.93 -8.78
C LEU A 309 21.17 -18.47 -7.83
N ASN A 310 21.58 -18.99 -6.68
CA ASN A 310 20.67 -19.62 -5.72
C ASN A 310 20.66 -18.82 -4.42
N VAL A 311 19.54 -18.14 -4.12
CA VAL A 311 19.32 -17.50 -2.82
C VAL A 311 18.56 -18.49 -1.92
N ARG A 312 19.11 -18.80 -0.75
CA ARG A 312 18.58 -19.84 0.17
C ARG A 312 18.72 -19.48 1.64
N ASN A 313 18.03 -20.26 2.48
CA ASN A 313 18.00 -20.13 3.94
C ASN A 313 17.56 -18.74 4.44
N VAL A 314 16.63 -18.09 3.74
CA VAL A 314 16.17 -16.73 4.05
C VAL A 314 15.30 -16.75 5.32
N GLY A 315 15.81 -16.21 6.41
CA GLY A 315 15.10 -16.04 7.68
C GLY A 315 14.22 -14.79 7.67
N ALA A 316 13.37 -14.64 8.70
CA ALA A 316 12.36 -13.57 8.79
C ALA A 316 12.89 -12.14 9.01
N THR A 317 14.20 -11.93 8.84
CA THR A 317 14.96 -10.67 8.95
C THR A 317 16.19 -10.67 8.01
N GLY A 318 16.19 -11.59 7.03
CA GLY A 318 17.30 -11.82 6.11
C GLY A 318 17.02 -11.19 4.77
N TRP A 319 17.53 -9.98 4.54
CA TRP A 319 17.28 -9.25 3.31
C TRP A 319 18.28 -9.58 2.21
N PHE A 320 17.84 -9.56 0.94
CA PHE A 320 18.70 -9.82 -0.23
C PHE A 320 18.56 -8.72 -1.28
N TYR A 321 19.72 -8.16 -1.65
CA TYR A 321 19.86 -7.11 -2.65
C TYR A 321 20.95 -7.43 -3.66
N LEU A 322 20.65 -7.16 -4.93
CA LEU A 322 21.60 -7.19 -6.02
C LEU A 322 21.40 -5.95 -6.88
N SER A 323 22.45 -5.16 -7.08
CA SER A 323 22.45 -4.16 -8.14
C SER A 323 23.64 -4.30 -9.07
N ALA A 324 23.42 -4.05 -10.36
CA ALA A 324 24.47 -3.90 -11.35
C ALA A 324 24.18 -2.67 -12.23
N GLU A 325 25.20 -1.95 -12.68
CA GLU A 325 25.00 -1.02 -13.79
C GLU A 325 24.71 -1.83 -15.08
N ASN A 326 25.48 -2.88 -15.36
CA ASN A 326 25.26 -3.74 -16.53
C ASN A 326 25.17 -5.21 -16.13
N ALA A 327 24.06 -5.88 -16.45
CA ALA A 327 23.85 -7.31 -16.14
C ALA A 327 23.51 -8.16 -17.39
N ASP A 328 24.39 -9.10 -17.71
CA ASP A 328 24.21 -10.15 -18.72
C ASP A 328 23.85 -11.49 -18.05
N LEU A 329 22.64 -12.01 -18.32
CA LEU A 329 22.14 -13.29 -17.78
C LEU A 329 21.95 -14.32 -18.91
N HIS A 330 22.87 -15.29 -19.02
CA HIS A 330 23.01 -16.19 -20.18
C HIS A 330 22.90 -17.67 -19.81
N ASN A 331 21.85 -18.37 -20.26
CA ASN A 331 21.52 -19.75 -19.86
C ASN A 331 21.50 -20.00 -18.32
N SER A 332 21.30 -18.95 -17.52
CA SER A 332 21.33 -18.99 -16.07
C SER A 332 19.99 -19.51 -15.53
N VAL A 333 20.01 -20.66 -14.85
CA VAL A 333 18.80 -21.31 -14.29
C VAL A 333 18.85 -21.25 -12.76
N SER A 334 18.07 -20.34 -12.18
CA SER A 334 18.33 -19.77 -10.84
C SER A 334 17.09 -19.77 -9.95
N THR A 335 17.28 -19.89 -8.64
CA THR A 335 16.19 -19.87 -7.64
C THR A 335 16.41 -18.77 -6.62
N LEU A 336 15.46 -17.84 -6.51
CA LEU A 336 15.50 -16.69 -5.61
C LEU A 336 14.46 -16.84 -4.49
N ARG A 337 14.89 -17.22 -3.28
CA ARG A 337 13.96 -17.38 -2.14
C ARG A 337 13.70 -16.06 -1.41
N VAL A 338 12.43 -15.77 -1.13
CA VAL A 338 11.96 -14.58 -0.38
C VAL A 338 11.10 -15.03 0.80
N ASN A 339 11.05 -14.27 1.90
CA ASN A 339 10.36 -14.67 3.13
C ASN A 339 9.39 -13.60 3.66
N THR A 340 9.89 -12.66 4.46
CA THR A 340 9.16 -11.52 5.04
C THR A 340 9.62 -10.20 4.42
N ASP A 341 10.92 -9.91 4.50
CA ASP A 341 11.57 -8.83 3.76
C ASP A 341 11.55 -9.12 2.25
N ASP A 342 11.38 -8.07 1.45
CA ASP A 342 11.36 -8.18 -0.02
C ASP A 342 12.75 -8.41 -0.64
N ILE A 343 12.79 -9.13 -1.77
CA ILE A 343 13.95 -9.14 -2.67
C ILE A 343 13.95 -7.87 -3.51
N LEU A 344 15.12 -7.23 -3.60
CA LEU A 344 15.31 -6.02 -4.38
C LEU A 344 16.47 -6.19 -5.38
N LEU A 345 16.12 -6.29 -6.66
CA LEU A 345 17.07 -6.31 -7.78
C LEU A 345 17.04 -4.95 -8.50
N ARG A 346 18.19 -4.33 -8.77
CA ARG A 346 18.27 -3.07 -9.55
C ARG A 346 19.33 -3.13 -10.64
N PHE A 347 18.91 -2.91 -11.88
CA PHE A 347 19.77 -2.87 -13.04
C PHE A 347 19.69 -1.50 -13.72
N ASP A 348 20.80 -0.94 -14.18
CA ASP A 348 20.73 0.19 -15.12
C ASP A 348 20.44 -0.33 -16.55
N THR A 349 21.19 -1.35 -16.95
CA THR A 349 20.88 -2.22 -18.08
C THR A 349 20.76 -3.69 -17.65
N LEU A 350 19.69 -4.37 -18.10
CA LEU A 350 19.46 -5.81 -17.90
C LEU A 350 19.27 -6.49 -19.25
N LYS A 351 20.09 -7.51 -19.52
CA LYS A 351 19.95 -8.40 -20.67
C LYS A 351 19.75 -9.85 -20.21
N MET A 352 18.63 -10.45 -20.58
CA MET A 352 18.37 -11.88 -20.42
C MET A 352 18.34 -12.52 -21.79
N TRP A 353 19.12 -13.58 -22.00
CA TRP A 353 19.16 -14.30 -23.27
C TRP A 353 19.59 -15.76 -23.15
N GLY A 354 19.26 -16.54 -24.18
CA GLY A 354 19.34 -18.00 -24.11
C GLY A 354 18.31 -18.57 -23.13
N SER A 355 18.47 -19.84 -22.74
CA SER A 355 17.53 -20.56 -21.86
C SER A 355 17.64 -20.13 -20.38
N THR A 356 17.83 -18.85 -20.11
CA THR A 356 17.85 -18.24 -18.77
C THR A 356 16.44 -18.28 -18.17
N ALA A 357 16.30 -18.92 -17.01
CA ALA A 357 15.05 -19.05 -16.29
C ALA A 357 15.28 -18.81 -14.79
N TRP A 358 14.76 -17.70 -14.28
CA TRP A 358 14.87 -17.33 -12.88
C TRP A 358 13.51 -17.56 -12.20
N THR A 359 13.50 -18.30 -11.09
CA THR A 359 12.28 -18.65 -10.35
C THR A 359 12.33 -18.06 -8.94
N VAL A 360 11.33 -17.28 -8.56
CA VAL A 360 11.15 -16.76 -7.19
C VAL A 360 10.34 -17.78 -6.37
N GLU A 361 10.76 -18.03 -5.13
CA GLU A 361 10.13 -19.00 -4.21
C GLU A 361 9.81 -18.34 -2.87
N ARG A 362 8.52 -18.20 -2.54
CA ARG A 362 8.07 -17.73 -1.21
C ARG A 362 8.22 -18.83 -0.15
N VAL A 363 9.14 -18.62 0.79
CA VAL A 363 9.42 -19.49 1.94
C VAL A 363 8.96 -18.83 3.25
N GLY A 364 8.98 -19.58 4.35
CA GLY A 364 8.66 -19.05 5.69
C GLY A 364 7.24 -18.52 5.79
N GLU A 365 7.11 -17.23 6.09
CA GLU A 365 5.82 -16.54 6.31
C GLU A 365 5.13 -16.11 5.01
N LYS A 366 5.86 -16.13 3.88
CA LYS A 366 5.36 -15.86 2.51
C LYS A 366 4.73 -14.48 2.28
N THR A 367 5.10 -13.48 3.08
CA THR A 367 4.61 -12.10 2.94
C THR A 367 5.48 -11.23 2.03
N GLY A 368 6.76 -11.57 1.88
CA GLY A 368 7.70 -10.83 1.03
C GLY A 368 7.55 -11.11 -0.47
N GLN A 369 7.93 -10.12 -1.26
CA GLN A 369 7.77 -10.02 -2.71
C GLN A 369 9.14 -9.82 -3.41
N ALA A 370 9.18 -9.94 -4.74
CA ALA A 370 10.38 -9.74 -5.54
C ALA A 370 10.22 -8.55 -6.50
N PHE A 371 10.98 -7.50 -6.24
CA PHE A 371 11.01 -6.27 -7.04
C PHE A 371 12.24 -6.25 -7.94
N VAL A 372 12.03 -5.95 -9.22
CA VAL A 372 13.09 -5.82 -10.23
C VAL A 372 12.98 -4.46 -10.90
N PHE A 373 13.93 -3.58 -10.63
CA PHE A 373 14.01 -2.25 -11.23
C PHE A 373 15.01 -2.26 -12.40
N VAL A 374 14.61 -1.69 -13.53
CA VAL A 374 15.48 -1.52 -14.71
C VAL A 374 15.38 -0.09 -15.21
N GLU A 375 16.47 0.67 -15.07
CA GLU A 375 16.45 2.13 -15.23
C GLU A 375 16.41 2.55 -16.71
N ASN A 376 17.34 2.05 -17.53
CA ASN A 376 17.57 2.55 -18.89
C ASN A 376 17.21 1.52 -19.97
N SER A 377 17.79 0.31 -19.93
CA SER A 377 17.67 -0.68 -21.01
C SER A 377 17.29 -2.08 -20.52
N LEU A 378 16.32 -2.69 -21.19
CA LEU A 378 15.81 -4.02 -20.88
C LEU A 378 15.72 -4.85 -22.17
N ASP A 379 16.63 -5.82 -22.32
CA ASP A 379 16.67 -6.76 -23.46
C ASP A 379 16.25 -8.15 -22.97
N LEU A 380 15.12 -8.63 -23.48
CA LEU A 380 14.50 -9.90 -23.09
C LEU A 380 14.24 -10.71 -24.36
N SER A 381 15.06 -11.75 -24.58
CA SER A 381 15.06 -12.53 -25.82
C SER A 381 15.32 -14.02 -25.60
N GLY A 382 14.84 -14.87 -26.52
CA GLY A 382 15.30 -16.26 -26.64
C GLY A 382 14.83 -17.22 -25.56
N ASN A 383 13.51 -17.34 -25.34
CA ASN A 383 12.87 -18.28 -24.39
C ASN A 383 13.12 -17.99 -22.89
N THR A 384 13.50 -16.76 -22.57
CA THR A 384 13.77 -16.27 -21.21
C THR A 384 12.57 -16.26 -20.28
N LYS A 385 12.79 -16.49 -18.98
CA LYS A 385 11.70 -16.60 -17.99
C LYS A 385 12.02 -15.94 -16.65
N LEU A 386 11.03 -15.28 -16.07
CA LEU A 386 10.96 -14.88 -14.66
C LEU A 386 9.66 -15.44 -14.07
N LEU A 387 9.76 -16.44 -13.19
CA LEU A 387 8.66 -17.31 -12.78
C LEU A 387 8.41 -17.28 -11.27
N SER A 388 7.19 -17.53 -10.86
CA SER A 388 6.83 -17.90 -9.49
C SER A 388 6.89 -19.42 -9.30
N SER A 389 7.28 -19.89 -8.12
CA SER A 389 7.33 -21.33 -7.80
C SER A 389 5.99 -21.94 -7.39
N ASP A 390 5.07 -21.09 -6.91
CA ASP A 390 3.76 -21.45 -6.35
C ASP A 390 2.59 -21.20 -7.32
N GLY A 391 2.85 -20.60 -8.48
CA GLY A 391 1.84 -20.30 -9.51
C GLY A 391 0.97 -19.07 -9.25
N SER A 392 1.11 -18.42 -8.10
CA SER A 392 0.63 -17.05 -7.86
C SER A 392 1.53 -16.09 -8.64
N ASN A 393 0.95 -15.10 -9.32
CA ASN A 393 1.67 -14.22 -10.25
C ASN A 393 1.87 -12.80 -9.66
N ASP A 394 1.65 -12.66 -8.36
CA ASP A 394 1.12 -11.41 -7.78
C ASP A 394 2.14 -10.75 -6.83
N TYR A 395 3.32 -11.35 -6.72
CA TYR A 395 4.44 -10.93 -5.86
C TYR A 395 5.76 -10.78 -6.64
N ILE A 396 5.71 -10.74 -7.97
CA ILE A 396 6.88 -10.56 -8.85
C ILE A 396 6.62 -9.32 -9.72
N HIS A 397 7.40 -8.27 -9.50
CA HIS A 397 7.12 -6.94 -10.06
C HIS A 397 8.33 -6.40 -10.79
N LEU A 398 8.20 -6.25 -12.12
CA LEU A 398 9.24 -5.74 -13.01
C LEU A 398 8.92 -4.30 -13.41
N PHE A 399 9.71 -3.35 -12.90
CA PHE A 399 9.60 -1.92 -13.16
C PHE A 399 10.65 -1.49 -14.19
N TYR A 400 10.21 -1.24 -15.43
CA TYR A 400 11.04 -0.67 -16.48
C TYR A 400 10.77 0.84 -16.60
N LYS A 401 11.74 1.67 -16.20
CA LYS A 401 11.59 3.14 -16.28
C LYS A 401 11.85 3.62 -17.71
N GLY A 402 13.01 3.28 -18.25
CA GLY A 402 13.36 3.32 -19.67
C GLY A 402 13.86 4.66 -20.20
N THR A 403 14.65 4.57 -21.26
CA THR A 403 15.12 5.72 -22.08
C THR A 403 14.71 5.63 -23.54
N SER A 404 13.90 4.64 -23.92
CA SER A 404 13.43 4.39 -25.29
C SER A 404 11.92 4.57 -25.40
N ASP A 405 11.48 5.38 -26.37
CA ASP A 405 10.07 5.58 -26.75
C ASP A 405 9.38 4.28 -27.21
N ARG A 406 10.16 3.22 -27.46
CA ARG A 406 9.67 1.89 -27.86
C ARG A 406 10.23 0.81 -26.96
N PHE A 407 9.35 -0.06 -26.46
CA PHE A 407 9.74 -1.24 -25.70
C PHE A 407 9.08 -2.49 -26.31
N ASN A 408 9.91 -3.38 -26.85
CA ASN A 408 9.46 -4.58 -27.56
C ASN A 408 10.10 -5.81 -26.91
N PHE A 409 9.32 -6.85 -26.62
CA PHE A 409 9.85 -8.13 -26.15
C PHE A 409 9.22 -9.32 -26.87
N THR A 410 9.97 -10.43 -26.92
CA THR A 410 9.56 -11.63 -27.64
C THR A 410 10.13 -12.89 -26.99
N GLN A 411 9.34 -13.97 -26.97
CA GLN A 411 9.69 -15.24 -26.31
C GLN A 411 10.03 -15.10 -24.81
N PHE A 412 9.44 -14.14 -24.09
CA PHE A 412 9.68 -13.91 -22.66
C PHE A 412 8.46 -14.27 -21.80
N GLN A 413 8.68 -15.03 -20.72
CA GLN A 413 7.60 -15.49 -19.82
C GLN A 413 7.77 -14.90 -18.41
N LEU A 414 6.91 -13.94 -18.07
CA LEU A 414 6.82 -13.32 -16.75
C LEU A 414 5.55 -13.77 -16.02
N LYS A 415 5.70 -14.57 -14.97
CA LYS A 415 4.62 -14.88 -14.01
C LYS A 415 4.58 -13.80 -12.92
N GLY A 416 4.31 -12.58 -13.37
CA GLY A 416 4.49 -11.34 -12.62
C GLY A 416 3.86 -10.14 -13.33
N SER A 417 3.80 -9.01 -12.64
CA SER A 417 3.39 -7.71 -13.18
C SER A 417 4.57 -6.99 -13.86
N LEU A 418 4.30 -6.33 -14.99
CA LEU A 418 5.24 -5.50 -15.74
C LEU A 418 4.74 -4.06 -15.81
N TYR A 419 5.49 -3.17 -15.18
CA TYR A 419 5.20 -1.75 -15.05
C TYR A 419 6.18 -0.95 -15.92
N ILE A 420 5.68 -0.20 -16.91
CA ILE A 420 6.49 0.51 -17.92
C ILE A 420 6.20 2.01 -17.88
N GLN A 421 7.18 2.82 -17.45
CA GLN A 421 6.93 4.23 -17.14
C GLN A 421 6.97 5.17 -18.36
N ARG A 422 7.93 5.00 -19.29
CA ARG A 422 8.23 6.02 -20.33
C ARG A 422 8.04 5.61 -21.80
N ALA A 423 7.98 4.33 -22.13
CA ALA A 423 7.93 3.91 -23.54
C ALA A 423 6.57 4.25 -24.17
N ASP A 424 6.52 5.16 -25.15
CA ASP A 424 5.29 5.58 -25.86
C ASP A 424 4.59 4.45 -26.64
N SER A 425 5.32 3.38 -26.98
CA SER A 425 4.79 2.20 -27.67
C SER A 425 5.39 0.91 -27.12
N ILE A 426 4.56 0.11 -26.47
CA ILE A 426 4.86 -1.22 -25.96
C ILE A 426 4.41 -2.25 -27.01
N THR A 427 5.26 -3.25 -27.31
CA THR A 427 4.89 -4.39 -28.18
C THR A 427 5.23 -5.73 -27.54
N VAL A 428 4.18 -6.53 -27.30
CA VAL A 428 4.27 -7.93 -26.88
C VAL A 428 4.12 -8.82 -28.11
N SER A 429 5.06 -9.74 -28.31
CA SER A 429 5.09 -10.59 -29.52
C SER A 429 5.64 -11.98 -29.26
N GLY A 430 5.51 -12.89 -30.24
CA GLY A 430 6.01 -14.27 -30.15
C GLY A 430 5.37 -15.04 -28.99
N SER A 431 6.03 -16.08 -28.48
CA SER A 431 5.52 -16.91 -27.38
C SER A 431 5.68 -16.27 -25.99
N SER A 432 5.28 -15.00 -25.85
CA SER A 432 5.46 -14.23 -24.62
C SER A 432 4.24 -14.27 -23.70
N PHE A 433 4.47 -14.21 -22.38
CA PHE A 433 3.43 -14.14 -21.35
C PHE A 433 3.78 -13.08 -20.30
N VAL A 434 2.80 -12.29 -19.87
CA VAL A 434 2.84 -11.40 -18.70
C VAL A 434 1.57 -11.60 -17.88
N ASN A 435 1.60 -11.38 -16.56
CA ASN A 435 0.36 -11.32 -15.77
C ASN A 435 -0.34 -9.98 -16.03
N ASN A 436 0.05 -8.93 -15.32
CA ASN A 436 -0.48 -7.59 -15.49
C ASN A 436 0.50 -6.74 -16.31
N LEU A 437 0.03 -6.11 -17.40
CA LEU A 437 0.82 -5.17 -18.20
C LEU A 437 0.30 -3.76 -17.99
N VAL A 438 1.11 -2.92 -17.32
CA VAL A 438 0.72 -1.59 -16.83
C VAL A 438 1.66 -0.54 -17.41
N SER A 439 1.10 0.48 -18.07
CA SER A 439 1.88 1.61 -18.59
C SER A 439 0.98 2.82 -18.84
N ASN A 440 1.53 4.04 -18.88
CA ASN A 440 0.76 5.22 -19.29
C ASN A 440 0.47 5.29 -20.80
N LYS A 441 1.07 4.41 -21.63
CA LYS A 441 1.17 4.60 -23.08
C LYS A 441 0.61 3.42 -23.89
N ASN A 442 0.80 3.45 -25.21
CA ASN A 442 0.11 2.55 -26.15
C ASN A 442 0.62 1.10 -26.04
N ILE A 443 -0.29 0.13 -26.03
CA ILE A 443 0.03 -1.30 -25.81
C ILE A 443 -0.45 -2.14 -27.00
N ASN A 444 0.49 -2.84 -27.63
CA ASN A 444 0.24 -3.70 -28.79
C ASN A 444 0.55 -5.17 -28.44
N LEU A 445 -0.42 -6.07 -28.61
CA LEU A 445 -0.24 -7.52 -28.56
C LEU A 445 -0.35 -8.07 -29.99
N SER A 446 0.63 -8.87 -30.40
CA SER A 446 0.72 -9.39 -31.77
C SER A 446 1.16 -10.85 -31.87
N GLY A 447 0.34 -11.65 -32.56
CA GLY A 447 0.58 -13.06 -32.87
C GLY A 447 0.07 -14.03 -31.80
N SER A 448 -0.26 -15.24 -32.25
CA SER A 448 -1.04 -16.25 -31.48
C SER A 448 -0.35 -16.84 -30.25
N GLY A 449 0.97 -16.63 -30.11
CA GLY A 449 1.74 -17.00 -28.93
C GLY A 449 1.75 -15.95 -27.81
N ALA A 450 1.36 -14.71 -28.09
CA ALA A 450 1.49 -13.59 -27.16
C ALA A 450 0.26 -13.50 -26.25
N ALA A 451 0.49 -13.36 -24.94
CA ALA A 451 -0.56 -13.35 -23.93
C ALA A 451 -0.31 -12.36 -22.77
N ALA A 452 -1.39 -11.79 -22.27
CA ALA A 452 -1.46 -11.09 -20.97
C ALA A 452 -2.64 -11.62 -20.14
N ASN A 453 -2.59 -11.53 -18.81
CA ASN A 453 -3.79 -11.71 -17.98
C ASN A 453 -4.65 -10.44 -18.02
N SER A 454 -4.05 -9.32 -17.62
CA SER A 454 -4.69 -8.00 -17.56
C SER A 454 -3.84 -6.94 -18.26
N ILE A 455 -4.48 -5.98 -18.92
CA ILE A 455 -3.83 -4.79 -19.49
C ILE A 455 -4.47 -3.54 -18.88
N PHE A 456 -3.64 -2.59 -18.43
CA PHE A 456 -4.08 -1.28 -17.96
C PHE A 456 -3.23 -0.16 -18.56
N THR A 457 -3.88 0.87 -19.12
CA THR A 457 -3.20 2.12 -19.51
C THR A 457 -4.14 3.34 -19.45
N PRO A 458 -3.88 4.34 -18.57
CA PRO A 458 -4.78 5.49 -18.40
C PRO A 458 -4.91 6.36 -19.67
N GLU A 459 -3.83 6.56 -20.44
CA GLU A 459 -3.85 7.42 -21.63
C GLU A 459 -3.76 6.65 -22.97
N GLY A 460 -3.29 5.41 -22.96
CA GLY A 460 -2.79 4.72 -24.16
C GLY A 460 -3.83 3.93 -24.94
N ASN A 461 -3.71 3.93 -26.27
CA ASN A 461 -4.52 3.08 -27.14
C ASN A 461 -4.04 1.62 -27.08
N ILE A 462 -4.95 0.68 -27.34
CA ILE A 462 -4.68 -0.76 -27.26
C ILE A 462 -4.96 -1.44 -28.60
N SER A 463 -4.06 -2.32 -29.02
CA SER A 463 -4.24 -3.16 -30.22
C SER A 463 -3.92 -4.63 -29.91
N ILE A 464 -4.84 -5.53 -30.21
CA ILE A 464 -4.72 -6.98 -30.01
C ILE A 464 -4.93 -7.65 -31.36
N SER A 465 -3.93 -8.40 -31.84
CA SER A 465 -3.88 -8.84 -33.23
C SER A 465 -3.26 -10.21 -33.47
N GLY A 466 -3.65 -10.86 -34.57
CA GLY A 466 -3.07 -12.14 -34.99
C GLY A 466 -3.34 -13.30 -34.03
N GLY A 467 -4.46 -13.24 -33.28
CA GLY A 467 -4.87 -14.27 -32.33
C GLY A 467 -4.15 -14.24 -30.97
N SER A 468 -3.49 -13.13 -30.61
CA SER A 468 -2.99 -12.90 -29.24
C SER A 468 -4.12 -12.99 -28.20
N LYS A 469 -3.76 -13.30 -26.95
CA LYS A 469 -4.70 -13.63 -25.88
C LYS A 469 -4.66 -12.58 -24.77
N VAL A 470 -5.83 -12.12 -24.33
CA VAL A 470 -5.99 -11.47 -23.03
C VAL A 470 -6.99 -12.30 -22.24
N MET A 471 -6.64 -12.70 -21.01
CA MET A 471 -7.36 -13.74 -20.27
C MET A 471 -8.38 -13.21 -19.25
N ASN A 472 -8.21 -11.96 -18.81
CA ASN A 472 -9.10 -11.29 -17.88
C ASN A 472 -9.63 -9.98 -18.47
N GLN A 473 -8.85 -8.90 -18.42
CA GLN A 473 -9.36 -7.54 -18.63
C GLN A 473 -8.46 -6.63 -19.46
N VAL A 474 -9.08 -5.65 -20.10
CA VAL A 474 -8.46 -4.54 -20.84
C VAL A 474 -9.07 -3.24 -20.32
N ILE A 475 -8.30 -2.44 -19.58
CA ILE A 475 -8.75 -1.15 -19.01
C ILE A 475 -7.97 0.00 -19.65
N THR A 476 -8.64 1.01 -20.21
CA THR A 476 -7.96 2.18 -20.79
C THR A 476 -8.82 3.44 -20.90
N GLY A 477 -8.20 4.61 -20.66
CA GLY A 477 -8.79 5.92 -20.96
C GLY A 477 -8.43 6.46 -22.36
N GLY A 478 -7.70 5.69 -23.17
CA GLY A 478 -7.30 6.01 -24.53
C GLY A 478 -8.46 6.18 -25.53
N ALA A 479 -8.14 6.47 -26.78
CA ALA A 479 -9.12 6.78 -27.82
C ALA A 479 -9.58 5.56 -28.64
N SER A 480 -8.81 4.47 -28.66
CA SER A 480 -9.18 3.23 -29.37
C SER A 480 -8.70 1.94 -28.71
N VAL A 481 -9.53 0.89 -28.82
CA VAL A 481 -9.20 -0.51 -28.52
C VAL A 481 -9.56 -1.36 -29.74
N GLY A 482 -8.55 -1.83 -30.48
CA GLY A 482 -8.73 -2.71 -31.63
C GLY A 482 -8.45 -4.17 -31.29
N VAL A 483 -9.34 -5.09 -31.67
CA VAL A 483 -9.17 -6.54 -31.50
C VAL A 483 -9.42 -7.25 -32.84
N SER A 484 -8.49 -8.13 -33.24
CA SER A 484 -8.53 -8.79 -34.55
C SER A 484 -8.13 -10.27 -34.53
N GLY A 485 -9.01 -11.12 -35.08
CA GLY A 485 -8.80 -12.57 -35.26
C GLY A 485 -9.16 -13.43 -34.04
N TRP A 486 -9.19 -14.75 -34.25
CA TRP A 486 -9.56 -15.72 -33.22
C TRP A 486 -8.46 -15.88 -32.15
N ALA A 487 -8.78 -15.55 -30.90
CA ALA A 487 -8.00 -15.95 -29.73
C ALA A 487 -8.52 -17.28 -29.18
N SER A 488 -7.63 -18.16 -28.70
CA SER A 488 -8.04 -19.45 -28.11
C SER A 488 -8.55 -19.34 -26.65
N HIS A 489 -8.63 -18.12 -26.12
CA HIS A 489 -9.08 -17.76 -24.77
C HIS A 489 -9.95 -16.51 -24.89
N GLN A 490 -10.88 -16.35 -23.94
CA GLN A 490 -11.93 -15.33 -23.99
C GLN A 490 -11.57 -14.19 -23.04
N MET A 491 -11.66 -12.94 -23.50
CA MET A 491 -11.55 -11.76 -22.64
C MET A 491 -12.83 -11.60 -21.82
N LYS A 492 -12.71 -11.26 -20.53
CA LYS A 492 -13.86 -11.04 -19.64
C LYS A 492 -14.26 -9.59 -19.45
N CYS A 493 -13.35 -8.63 -19.68
CA CYS A 493 -13.69 -7.22 -19.59
C CYS A 493 -12.93 -6.37 -20.62
N ILE A 494 -13.62 -5.43 -21.26
CA ILE A 494 -13.04 -4.27 -21.93
C ILE A 494 -13.69 -3.02 -21.32
N TYR A 495 -12.96 -2.31 -20.46
CA TYR A 495 -13.40 -1.08 -19.84
C TYR A 495 -12.66 0.11 -20.47
N ALA A 496 -13.31 0.75 -21.43
CA ALA A 496 -12.74 1.84 -22.20
C ALA A 496 -13.81 2.92 -22.53
N PRO A 497 -14.42 3.57 -21.53
CA PRO A 497 -15.59 4.46 -21.70
C PRO A 497 -15.36 5.67 -22.61
N ASN A 498 -14.10 5.99 -22.93
CA ASN A 498 -13.70 7.05 -23.87
C ASN A 498 -13.20 6.55 -25.25
N ALA A 499 -13.06 5.24 -25.44
CA ALA A 499 -12.49 4.65 -26.64
C ALA A 499 -13.55 4.15 -27.65
N LEU A 500 -13.21 4.22 -28.94
CA LEU A 500 -13.82 3.37 -29.95
C LEU A 500 -13.30 1.94 -29.76
N VAL A 501 -14.19 0.98 -29.48
CA VAL A 501 -13.86 -0.45 -29.42
C VAL A 501 -14.22 -1.09 -30.76
N GLU A 502 -13.22 -1.66 -31.45
CA GLU A 502 -13.39 -2.32 -32.75
C GLU A 502 -13.05 -3.81 -32.64
N LEU A 503 -14.05 -4.68 -32.81
CA LEU A 503 -13.90 -6.14 -32.88
C LEU A 503 -13.99 -6.60 -34.34
N SER A 504 -12.99 -7.34 -34.82
CA SER A 504 -12.84 -7.65 -36.24
C SER A 504 -12.39 -9.09 -36.53
N GLY A 505 -12.79 -9.61 -37.68
CA GLY A 505 -12.58 -11.02 -38.04
C GLY A 505 -13.34 -11.91 -37.06
N ASP A 506 -12.66 -12.87 -36.44
CA ASP A 506 -13.25 -13.80 -35.46
C ASP A 506 -12.99 -13.38 -33.99
N ALA A 507 -12.79 -12.09 -33.72
CA ALA A 507 -12.55 -11.58 -32.35
C ALA A 507 -13.70 -11.92 -31.39
N PHE A 508 -13.39 -12.31 -30.14
CA PHE A 508 -14.37 -12.85 -29.19
C PHE A 508 -14.13 -12.32 -27.76
N VAL A 509 -15.17 -11.77 -27.15
CA VAL A 509 -15.27 -11.40 -25.72
C VAL A 509 -16.35 -12.26 -25.07
N GLU A 510 -16.12 -12.74 -23.84
CA GLU A 510 -17.14 -13.37 -23.00
C GLU A 510 -17.14 -12.70 -21.63
N GLY A 511 -17.99 -11.68 -21.47
CA GLY A 511 -18.01 -10.78 -20.32
C GLY A 511 -18.41 -9.35 -20.69
N THR A 512 -17.89 -8.38 -19.95
CA THR A 512 -18.35 -6.98 -19.96
C THR A 512 -17.60 -6.09 -20.96
N VAL A 513 -18.29 -5.17 -21.64
CA VAL A 513 -17.69 -4.19 -22.59
C VAL A 513 -18.30 -2.80 -22.41
N ILE A 514 -17.57 -1.91 -21.74
CA ILE A 514 -17.90 -0.48 -21.61
C ILE A 514 -17.04 0.31 -22.59
N ALA A 515 -17.66 1.09 -23.48
CA ALA A 515 -16.99 1.76 -24.57
C ALA A 515 -17.58 3.16 -24.83
N LYS A 516 -16.87 4.00 -25.58
CA LYS A 516 -17.48 5.23 -26.13
C LYS A 516 -18.42 4.92 -27.29
N ASN A 517 -17.93 4.08 -28.21
CA ASN A 517 -18.62 3.57 -29.39
C ASN A 517 -18.16 2.12 -29.63
N ILE A 518 -19.03 1.24 -30.14
CA ILE A 518 -18.75 -0.19 -30.37
C ILE A 518 -18.95 -0.53 -31.86
N SER A 519 -17.91 -1.09 -32.48
CA SER A 519 -17.89 -1.54 -33.87
C SER A 519 -17.54 -3.02 -33.92
N MET A 520 -18.34 -3.82 -34.61
CA MET A 520 -18.20 -5.28 -34.73
C MET A 520 -18.34 -5.69 -36.19
N VAL A 521 -17.28 -6.23 -36.78
CA VAL A 521 -17.23 -6.57 -38.22
C VAL A 521 -16.74 -8.00 -38.46
N GLY A 522 -17.33 -8.67 -39.46
CA GLY A 522 -16.95 -10.04 -39.84
C GLY A 522 -17.71 -11.08 -39.04
N ASN A 523 -17.00 -11.92 -38.27
CA ASN A 523 -17.54 -13.02 -37.46
C ASN A 523 -17.44 -12.75 -35.95
N SER A 524 -17.28 -11.48 -35.56
CA SER A 524 -16.90 -11.08 -34.21
C SER A 524 -18.05 -11.22 -33.19
N LYS A 525 -17.70 -11.55 -31.95
CA LYS A 525 -18.63 -12.08 -30.95
C LYS A 525 -18.49 -11.39 -29.60
N ILE A 526 -19.63 -11.06 -28.98
CA ILE A 526 -19.71 -10.77 -27.56
C ILE A 526 -20.74 -11.74 -26.94
N HIS A 527 -20.28 -12.60 -26.03
CA HIS A 527 -21.14 -13.33 -25.10
C HIS A 527 -21.17 -12.53 -23.80
N PHE A 528 -22.13 -11.63 -23.63
CA PHE A 528 -22.12 -10.77 -22.46
C PHE A 528 -22.49 -11.53 -21.18
N GLU A 529 -21.70 -11.32 -20.15
CA GLU A 529 -22.05 -11.55 -18.75
C GLU A 529 -21.49 -10.38 -17.94
N LEU A 530 -22.09 -10.17 -16.77
CA LEU A 530 -21.60 -9.21 -15.80
C LEU A 530 -20.30 -9.71 -15.15
N VAL A 531 -19.26 -8.86 -15.09
CA VAL A 531 -17.95 -9.21 -14.55
C VAL A 531 -17.33 -8.01 -13.81
N ASP A 532 -16.93 -8.22 -12.55
CA ASP A 532 -16.13 -7.26 -11.79
C ASP A 532 -14.78 -6.95 -12.49
N TYR A 533 -14.35 -5.70 -12.44
CA TYR A 533 -13.04 -5.27 -12.92
C TYR A 533 -12.30 -4.52 -11.81
N GLU A 534 -10.99 -4.77 -11.71
CA GLU A 534 -10.14 -4.24 -10.64
C GLU A 534 -8.93 -3.54 -11.26
N ILE A 535 -8.69 -2.28 -10.93
CA ILE A 535 -7.51 -1.56 -11.43
C ILE A 535 -6.27 -2.14 -10.72
N PRO A 536 -5.24 -2.63 -11.44
CA PRO A 536 -4.10 -3.28 -10.80
C PRO A 536 -3.31 -2.29 -9.93
N GLU A 537 -3.27 -2.52 -8.62
CA GLU A 537 -2.45 -1.72 -7.70
C GLU A 537 -0.97 -1.72 -8.13
N VAL A 538 -0.28 -0.60 -7.88
CA VAL A 538 1.17 -0.49 -8.05
C VAL A 538 1.83 -0.74 -6.68
N PRO A 539 2.53 -1.86 -6.49
CA PRO A 539 3.07 -2.26 -5.20
C PRO A 539 4.36 -1.51 -4.88
N TYR A 540 4.59 -1.29 -3.59
CA TYR A 540 5.79 -0.63 -3.05
C TYR A 540 6.60 -1.62 -2.20
N PRO A 541 7.95 -1.57 -2.24
CA PRO A 541 8.77 -2.42 -1.38
C PRO A 541 8.58 -2.11 0.12
N ASN A 542 8.38 -3.15 0.93
CA ASN A 542 8.17 -3.06 2.37
C ASN A 542 9.39 -2.54 3.16
N ARG A 543 10.59 -2.65 2.57
CA ARG A 543 11.85 -2.11 3.09
C ARG A 543 12.46 -1.14 2.08
N ASN A 544 12.23 0.15 2.28
CA ASN A 544 12.76 1.19 1.40
C ASN A 544 14.30 1.27 1.49
N VAL A 545 14.97 1.38 0.34
CA VAL A 545 16.37 1.01 0.16
C VAL A 545 17.35 2.14 0.53
N ASN A 546 16.85 3.18 1.21
CA ASN A 546 17.65 4.27 1.78
C ASN A 546 18.55 3.82 2.96
N SER A 547 18.28 2.64 3.54
CA SER A 547 18.93 2.12 4.75
C SER A 547 20.24 1.36 4.52
N THR A 548 20.71 1.23 3.27
CA THR A 548 21.52 0.07 2.84
C THR A 548 22.98 0.41 2.49
N GLU A 549 23.46 1.57 2.93
CA GLU A 549 24.89 1.91 2.97
C GLU A 549 25.67 0.79 3.68
N ALA A 550 26.52 0.07 2.94
CA ALA A 550 27.38 -0.95 3.52
C ALA A 550 28.21 -0.36 4.66
N PRO A 551 28.33 -1.04 5.82
CA PRO A 551 28.49 -0.43 7.13
C PRO A 551 29.62 0.61 7.17
N GLN A 552 29.23 1.86 7.05
CA GLN A 552 30.00 3.00 7.50
C GLN A 552 29.62 3.24 8.97
N ALA A 553 30.56 3.71 9.79
CA ALA A 553 30.16 4.30 11.07
C ALA A 553 29.22 5.49 10.76
N PRO A 554 27.95 5.47 11.22
CA PRO A 554 26.85 6.18 10.58
C PRO A 554 27.16 7.66 10.33
N VAL A 555 27.23 8.01 9.05
CA VAL A 555 27.69 9.31 8.51
C VAL A 555 26.57 10.35 8.45
N THR A 556 25.34 9.97 8.76
CA THR A 556 24.12 10.78 8.65
C THR A 556 23.33 10.73 9.95
N GLY A 557 22.69 11.85 10.30
CA GLY A 557 21.63 11.89 11.32
C GLY A 557 20.30 11.37 10.75
N ASP A 558 20.37 10.36 9.89
CA ASP A 558 19.25 9.70 9.23
C ASP A 558 18.49 8.86 10.27
N PRO A 559 17.32 9.30 10.78
CA PRO A 559 16.80 8.77 12.03
C PRO A 559 16.12 7.41 11.87
N ASP A 560 15.77 7.03 10.63
CA ASP A 560 15.30 5.69 10.23
C ASP A 560 16.21 4.57 10.73
N ARG A 561 17.50 4.89 10.92
CA ARG A 561 18.54 3.94 11.34
C ARG A 561 18.72 3.88 12.86
N TRP A 562 18.11 4.77 13.64
CA TRP A 562 18.45 5.00 15.06
C TRP A 562 17.33 4.63 16.05
N VAL A 563 17.42 3.44 16.65
CA VAL A 563 16.50 3.00 17.73
C VAL A 563 16.59 3.92 18.96
N VAL A 564 17.79 4.44 19.28
CA VAL A 564 17.98 5.46 20.33
C VAL A 564 19.06 6.46 19.91
N PHE A 565 18.80 7.77 19.96
CA PHE A 565 19.86 8.79 19.78
C PHE A 565 19.76 10.00 20.71
N SER A 566 20.88 10.37 21.35
CA SER A 566 21.03 11.62 22.11
C SER A 566 21.81 12.69 21.34
N VAL A 567 21.09 13.69 20.83
CA VAL A 567 21.62 14.83 20.07
C VAL A 567 22.45 15.76 20.96
N GLY A 568 22.09 15.89 22.24
CA GLY A 568 22.77 16.70 23.26
C GLY A 568 23.76 15.93 24.16
N GLY A 569 24.03 14.66 23.86
CA GLY A 569 25.08 13.87 24.49
C GLY A 569 24.64 12.95 25.66
N ILE A 570 23.63 13.35 26.44
CA ILE A 570 23.29 12.74 27.73
C ILE A 570 22.28 11.59 27.59
N MET A 571 22.63 10.39 28.10
CA MET A 571 21.74 9.22 28.17
C MET A 571 21.82 8.51 29.53
N LYS A 572 20.67 8.15 30.10
CA LYS A 572 20.60 7.40 31.37
C LYS A 572 19.68 6.21 31.25
N PHE A 573 20.20 5.04 31.59
CA PHE A 573 19.48 3.77 31.61
C PHE A 573 19.43 3.25 33.06
N ILE A 574 18.23 3.04 33.60
CA ILE A 574 18.01 2.71 35.02
C ILE A 574 17.03 1.55 35.18
N GLY A 575 17.45 0.48 35.86
CA GLY A 575 16.64 -0.70 36.12
C GLY A 575 16.93 -1.80 35.11
N SER A 576 15.92 -2.22 34.37
CA SER A 576 15.97 -3.35 33.41
C SER A 576 15.74 -2.88 31.97
N VAL A 577 16.16 -1.65 31.64
CA VAL A 577 15.96 -1.06 30.30
C VAL A 577 16.94 -1.67 29.29
N THR A 578 16.42 -2.23 28.20
CA THR A 578 17.24 -2.83 27.11
C THR A 578 17.00 -2.15 25.77
N SER A 579 18.07 -1.81 25.05
CA SER A 579 18.00 -1.30 23.67
C SER A 579 18.54 -2.34 22.68
N SER A 580 17.85 -2.54 21.55
CA SER A 580 18.18 -3.55 20.55
C SER A 580 18.12 -2.97 19.14
N GLY A 581 19.27 -2.46 18.69
CA GLY A 581 19.48 -1.73 17.44
C GLY A 581 20.41 -0.53 17.67
N TYR A 582 20.71 0.24 16.63
CA TYR A 582 21.67 1.34 16.75
C TYR A 582 21.24 2.35 17.84
N THR A 583 22.15 2.55 18.78
CA THR A 583 22.03 3.41 19.95
C THR A 583 23.20 4.37 19.94
N GLY A 584 22.95 5.68 19.94
CA GLY A 584 23.99 6.67 19.66
C GLY A 584 23.91 7.93 20.53
N THR A 585 25.02 8.65 20.57
CA THR A 585 25.11 9.94 21.26
C THR A 585 26.14 10.85 20.59
N ASN A 586 25.90 12.15 20.58
CA ASN A 586 26.87 13.17 20.15
C ASN A 586 27.99 13.45 21.17
N ALA A 587 28.02 12.77 22.33
CA ALA A 587 29.03 12.99 23.35
C ALA A 587 30.45 12.57 22.91
N THR A 588 31.38 13.52 22.89
CA THR A 588 32.83 13.31 22.71
C THR A 588 33.55 13.00 24.03
N THR A 589 33.08 13.57 25.15
CA THR A 589 33.79 13.58 26.44
C THR A 589 32.79 13.89 27.58
N TYR A 590 33.29 14.24 28.77
CA TYR A 590 32.49 14.73 29.90
C TYR A 590 31.56 15.88 29.52
N ILE A 591 30.33 15.88 30.05
CA ILE A 591 29.39 17.00 29.97
C ILE A 591 29.08 17.47 31.39
N ASN A 592 29.22 18.77 31.66
CA ASN A 592 29.03 19.38 32.99
C ASN A 592 29.82 18.66 34.10
N GLY A 593 31.07 18.26 33.80
CA GLY A 593 31.97 17.56 34.72
C GLY A 593 31.59 16.11 35.04
N LYS A 594 30.63 15.52 34.32
CA LYS A 594 30.12 14.16 34.56
C LYS A 594 30.16 13.34 33.28
N LYS A 595 30.23 12.01 33.41
CA LYS A 595 30.08 11.12 32.27
C LYS A 595 28.64 11.21 31.76
N PRO A 596 28.40 11.57 30.48
CA PRO A 596 27.06 11.81 29.97
C PRO A 596 26.23 10.54 29.74
N VAL A 597 26.85 9.36 29.59
CA VAL A 597 26.16 8.07 29.44
C VAL A 597 26.35 7.20 30.68
N SER A 598 25.25 6.69 31.25
CA SER A 598 25.28 5.84 32.45
C SER A 598 24.22 4.71 32.40
N PHE A 599 24.63 3.50 32.79
CA PHE A 599 23.78 2.31 32.96
C PHE A 599 23.69 1.92 34.43
N SER A 600 22.59 1.29 34.87
CA SER A 600 22.40 0.86 36.26
C SER A 600 21.30 -0.19 36.39
N GLY A 601 21.51 -1.17 37.28
CA GLY A 601 20.68 -2.39 37.34
C GLY A 601 21.16 -3.42 36.30
N THR A 602 20.23 -4.02 35.57
CA THR A 602 20.48 -4.96 34.45
C THR A 602 20.38 -4.27 33.08
N SER A 603 20.24 -2.95 33.05
CA SER A 603 20.05 -2.17 31.83
C SER A 603 21.25 -2.21 30.87
N GLY A 604 21.02 -2.23 29.56
CA GLY A 604 22.09 -2.24 28.57
C GLY A 604 21.65 -2.14 27.11
N ILE A 605 22.61 -2.29 26.21
CA ILE A 605 22.44 -2.36 24.75
C ILE A 605 22.78 -3.77 24.30
N VAL A 606 21.96 -4.37 23.45
CA VAL A 606 22.22 -5.68 22.83
C VAL A 606 23.30 -5.51 21.76
N ASN A 607 24.33 -6.38 21.76
CA ASN A 607 25.47 -6.35 20.84
C ASN A 607 26.12 -4.94 20.75
N PRO A 608 26.61 -4.38 21.88
CA PRO A 608 27.07 -2.99 21.95
C PRO A 608 28.26 -2.71 21.01
N GLU A 609 29.08 -3.71 20.70
CA GLU A 609 30.17 -3.63 19.73
C GLU A 609 29.71 -3.42 18.28
N ARG A 610 28.45 -3.76 17.97
CA ARG A 610 27.78 -3.42 16.70
C ARG A 610 26.93 -2.16 16.80
N ASN A 611 26.28 -1.99 17.94
CA ASN A 611 25.11 -1.13 18.07
C ASN A 611 25.35 0.18 18.84
N PHE A 612 26.40 0.31 19.64
CA PHE A 612 26.61 1.50 20.46
C PHE A 612 27.67 2.45 19.85
N TYR A 613 27.28 3.71 19.66
CA TYR A 613 28.08 4.76 19.03
C TYR A 613 28.21 6.00 19.93
N ILE A 614 29.41 6.61 19.94
CA ILE A 614 29.70 7.89 20.60
C ILE A 614 30.25 8.90 19.58
N GLY A 615 30.04 10.19 19.85
CA GLY A 615 30.01 11.20 18.79
C GLY A 615 31.33 11.86 18.47
N GLY A 616 31.75 11.76 17.21
CA GLY A 616 32.76 12.63 16.59
C GLY A 616 34.20 12.10 16.62
N PRO A 617 35.06 12.54 15.67
CA PRO A 617 36.49 12.28 15.71
C PRO A 617 37.10 12.80 17.01
N GLY A 618 37.90 11.98 17.68
CA GLY A 618 38.51 12.32 18.97
C GLY A 618 37.61 12.10 20.20
N ALA A 619 36.44 11.46 20.06
CA ALA A 619 35.65 11.03 21.21
C ALA A 619 36.41 10.04 22.10
N ILE A 620 36.39 10.23 23.42
CA ILE A 620 37.14 9.44 24.41
C ILE A 620 36.14 8.55 25.19
N PRO A 621 36.05 7.24 24.91
CA PRO A 621 35.04 6.36 25.51
C PRO A 621 35.02 6.38 27.04
N SER A 622 36.18 6.38 27.69
CA SER A 622 36.32 6.42 29.15
C SER A 622 35.77 7.70 29.80
N ASN A 623 35.60 8.77 29.02
CA ASN A 623 35.04 10.04 29.49
C ASN A 623 33.53 10.13 29.21
N VAL A 624 33.04 9.36 28.23
CA VAL A 624 31.63 9.31 27.85
C VAL A 624 30.83 8.35 28.75
N LEU A 625 31.41 7.20 29.11
CA LEU A 625 30.82 6.23 30.04
C LEU A 625 31.86 5.48 30.90
N ASP A 626 31.38 4.74 31.89
CA ASP A 626 32.07 3.59 32.44
C ASP A 626 31.65 2.35 31.63
N LEU A 627 32.61 1.60 31.09
CA LEU A 627 32.32 0.42 30.27
C LEU A 627 31.78 -0.71 31.17
N PRO A 628 30.58 -1.25 30.89
CA PRO A 628 30.07 -2.42 31.60
C PRO A 628 30.97 -3.64 31.41
N GLN A 629 30.99 -4.54 32.39
CA GLN A 629 31.82 -5.74 32.33
C GLN A 629 31.47 -6.60 31.09
N GLY A 630 32.49 -6.92 30.29
CA GLY A 630 32.34 -7.69 29.05
C GLY A 630 32.01 -6.86 27.79
N TRP A 631 31.78 -5.54 27.91
CA TRP A 631 31.59 -4.69 26.73
C TRP A 631 32.92 -4.31 26.08
N SER A 632 32.95 -4.29 24.75
CA SER A 632 34.00 -3.58 24.01
C SER A 632 33.77 -2.06 24.06
N PRO A 633 34.80 -1.23 23.80
CA PRO A 633 34.59 0.20 23.61
C PRO A 633 33.55 0.48 22.50
N PRO A 634 32.67 1.49 22.64
CA PRO A 634 31.75 1.91 21.60
C PRO A 634 32.46 2.36 20.33
N ASN A 635 31.75 2.26 19.22
CA ASN A 635 32.17 2.80 17.93
C ASN A 635 32.15 4.34 17.96
N GLN A 636 32.99 4.98 17.14
CA GLN A 636 33.02 6.44 16.99
C GLN A 636 32.24 6.88 15.74
N LEU A 637 31.44 7.93 15.86
CA LEU A 637 30.80 8.58 14.71
C LEU A 637 31.82 9.44 13.96
N THR A 638 31.75 9.43 12.62
CA THR A 638 32.62 10.21 11.72
C THR A 638 32.48 11.73 11.88
N LYS A 639 31.36 12.19 12.44
CA LYS A 639 31.06 13.56 12.88
C LYS A 639 29.96 13.50 13.95
N GLN A 640 29.67 14.61 14.61
CA GLN A 640 28.41 14.75 15.35
C GLN A 640 27.23 14.82 14.35
N LEU A 641 26.10 14.23 14.74
CA LEU A 641 24.91 14.06 13.90
C LEU A 641 23.83 15.08 14.27
N VAL A 642 23.12 15.57 13.26
CA VAL A 642 22.07 16.58 13.39
C VAL A 642 20.76 15.97 12.91
N PHE A 643 19.71 16.16 13.70
CA PHE A 643 18.39 15.58 13.53
C PHE A 643 17.38 16.74 13.36
N PRO A 644 17.08 17.18 12.12
CA PRO A 644 16.19 18.31 11.86
C PRO A 644 14.73 17.96 12.19
N MET A 645 13.90 18.96 12.46
CA MET A 645 12.45 18.76 12.55
C MET A 645 11.86 18.53 11.15
N PRO A 646 10.90 17.58 10.95
CA PRO A 646 10.25 17.37 9.66
C PRO A 646 9.48 18.60 9.16
N ASP A 647 9.29 18.67 7.84
CA ASP A 647 8.83 19.85 7.11
C ASP A 647 7.56 20.51 7.66
N ASP A 648 7.58 21.84 7.65
CA ASP A 648 6.60 22.71 8.27
C ASP A 648 5.37 22.94 7.38
N ARG A 649 4.43 21.99 7.42
CA ARG A 649 3.14 22.09 6.71
C ARG A 649 2.18 23.17 7.24
N SER A 650 2.56 24.01 8.21
CA SER A 650 1.65 25.00 8.80
C SER A 650 1.07 25.99 7.79
N THR A 651 1.85 26.43 6.78
CA THR A 651 1.38 27.35 5.71
C THR A 651 0.27 26.75 4.83
N ASP A 652 0.34 25.46 4.51
CA ASP A 652 -0.70 24.73 3.76
C ASP A 652 -1.99 24.62 4.61
N ILE A 653 -1.84 24.25 5.88
CA ILE A 653 -2.93 24.16 6.85
C ILE A 653 -3.58 25.54 7.09
N GLU A 654 -2.81 26.61 7.22
CA GLU A 654 -3.32 27.98 7.35
C GLU A 654 -4.13 28.40 6.12
N THR A 655 -3.64 28.08 4.92
CA THR A 655 -4.31 28.38 3.65
C THR A 655 -5.64 27.62 3.53
N LYS A 656 -5.66 26.33 3.88
CA LYS A 656 -6.87 25.50 3.87
C LYS A 656 -7.89 25.91 4.94
N LEU A 657 -7.45 26.20 6.16
CA LEU A 657 -8.32 26.74 7.22
C LEU A 657 -8.91 28.10 6.81
N ALA A 658 -8.11 28.99 6.22
CA ALA A 658 -8.59 30.27 5.71
C ALA A 658 -9.65 30.08 4.60
N ARG A 659 -9.43 29.16 3.65
CA ARG A 659 -10.40 28.83 2.59
C ARG A 659 -11.70 28.27 3.16
N ALA A 660 -11.66 27.37 4.14
CA ALA A 660 -12.88 26.86 4.78
C ALA A 660 -13.67 27.96 5.50
N ILE A 661 -12.99 28.91 6.16
CA ILE A 661 -13.61 30.08 6.80
C ILE A 661 -14.19 31.05 5.76
N GLN A 662 -13.51 31.26 4.62
CA GLN A 662 -14.00 32.10 3.52
C GLN A 662 -15.24 31.51 2.84
N GLU A 663 -15.29 30.21 2.62
CA GLU A 663 -16.49 29.54 2.11
C GLU A 663 -17.65 29.68 3.09
N ALA A 664 -17.44 29.37 4.37
CA ALA A 664 -18.45 29.58 5.40
C ALA A 664 -18.90 31.06 5.53
N ALA A 665 -18.07 32.05 5.15
CA ALA A 665 -18.47 33.45 5.14
C ALA A 665 -19.71 33.69 4.25
N LYS A 666 -19.89 32.93 3.16
CA LYS A 666 -21.03 33.02 2.22
C LYS A 666 -22.39 32.77 2.89
N VAL A 667 -22.45 31.98 3.97
CA VAL A 667 -23.69 31.76 4.73
C VAL A 667 -24.02 33.00 5.57
N THR A 668 -24.88 33.85 5.05
CA THR A 668 -25.28 35.14 5.66
C THR A 668 -26.66 35.11 6.32
N GLN A 669 -27.49 34.11 6.04
CA GLN A 669 -28.86 34.02 6.54
C GLN A 669 -28.92 33.81 8.06
N THR A 670 -29.24 34.87 8.79
CA THR A 670 -29.55 34.80 10.23
C THR A 670 -30.80 33.94 10.45
N ARG A 671 -30.77 33.11 11.50
CA ARG A 671 -31.88 32.30 12.00
C ARG A 671 -32.21 32.71 13.44
N PRO A 672 -33.42 32.44 13.96
CA PRO A 672 -33.71 32.63 15.37
C PRO A 672 -32.79 31.78 16.26
N ASP A 673 -32.35 32.34 17.37
CA ASP A 673 -31.53 31.63 18.37
C ASP A 673 -32.30 30.47 19.00
N ILE A 674 -31.59 29.40 19.35
CA ILE A 674 -32.18 28.23 20.02
C ILE A 674 -31.89 28.34 21.52
N ASP A 675 -32.92 28.61 22.32
CA ASP A 675 -32.83 28.63 23.79
C ASP A 675 -33.86 27.67 24.42
N LYS A 676 -33.36 26.59 25.00
CA LYS A 676 -34.04 25.58 25.85
C LYS A 676 -35.25 24.89 25.22
N GLN A 677 -35.32 24.91 23.89
CA GLN A 677 -36.37 24.29 23.08
C GLN A 677 -35.82 23.16 22.20
N ALA A 678 -36.70 22.26 21.77
CA ALA A 678 -36.40 21.31 20.69
C ALA A 678 -36.50 22.03 19.35
N THR A 679 -35.68 21.65 18.36
CA THR A 679 -35.64 22.33 17.05
C THR A 679 -35.07 21.38 15.99
N THR A 680 -35.66 21.37 14.79
CA THR A 680 -35.09 20.67 13.63
C THR A 680 -34.38 21.67 12.73
N ILE A 681 -33.11 21.38 12.40
CA ILE A 681 -32.29 22.16 11.47
C ILE A 681 -32.15 21.36 10.17
N THR A 682 -32.57 21.96 9.05
CA THR A 682 -32.57 21.35 7.71
C THR A 682 -31.78 22.17 6.68
N GLN A 683 -31.22 23.32 7.09
CA GLN A 683 -30.58 24.29 6.23
C GLN A 683 -29.48 25.05 6.99
N SER A 684 -28.46 25.50 6.25
CA SER A 684 -27.41 26.40 6.75
C SER A 684 -27.96 27.72 7.33
N GLY A 685 -27.20 28.34 8.23
CA GLY A 685 -27.58 29.60 8.85
C GLY A 685 -26.61 30.17 9.89
N VAL A 686 -26.88 31.41 10.31
CA VAL A 686 -26.14 32.13 11.35
C VAL A 686 -27.01 32.26 12.61
N TYR A 687 -26.44 31.91 13.76
CA TYR A 687 -27.06 31.92 15.08
C TYR A 687 -26.15 32.68 16.05
N ASN A 688 -26.69 33.54 16.92
CA ASN A 688 -25.92 34.10 18.03
C ASN A 688 -25.74 33.05 19.14
N LYS A 689 -26.75 32.21 19.35
CA LYS A 689 -26.82 31.24 20.45
C LYS A 689 -27.50 29.92 20.03
N ILE A 690 -26.87 28.80 20.40
CA ILE A 690 -27.50 27.48 20.48
C ILE A 690 -27.27 26.89 21.88
N GLU A 691 -28.35 26.74 22.64
CA GLU A 691 -28.42 26.12 23.96
C GLU A 691 -29.76 25.38 24.12
N SER A 692 -29.84 24.07 23.87
CA SER A 692 -31.12 23.32 23.98
C SER A 692 -31.45 22.82 25.39
N GLY A 693 -30.49 22.88 26.31
CA GLY A 693 -30.59 22.30 27.65
C GLY A 693 -30.86 20.80 27.59
N THR A 694 -31.96 20.37 28.22
CA THR A 694 -32.38 18.96 28.23
C THR A 694 -33.13 18.51 26.97
N LYS A 695 -33.44 19.43 26.03
CA LYS A 695 -34.15 19.14 24.78
C LYS A 695 -33.18 18.71 23.68
N VAL A 696 -33.66 17.94 22.71
CA VAL A 696 -32.89 17.52 21.53
C VAL A 696 -33.10 18.52 20.39
N ILE A 697 -31.99 18.92 19.77
CA ILE A 697 -31.96 19.52 18.43
C ILE A 697 -31.66 18.39 17.44
N THR A 698 -32.43 18.31 16.38
CA THR A 698 -32.20 17.33 15.30
C THR A 698 -31.64 18.06 14.09
N VAL A 699 -30.49 17.63 13.57
CA VAL A 699 -29.90 18.17 12.33
C VAL A 699 -30.06 17.13 11.23
N ASN A 700 -30.92 17.41 10.25
CA ASN A 700 -31.15 16.53 9.11
C ASN A 700 -30.24 16.97 7.96
N VAL A 701 -29.21 16.20 7.65
CA VAL A 701 -28.24 16.46 6.58
C VAL A 701 -28.61 15.61 5.35
N GLY A 702 -28.82 16.26 4.20
CA GLY A 702 -29.11 15.60 2.92
C GLY A 702 -27.85 15.46 2.05
N ASN A 703 -27.99 15.63 0.73
CA ASN A 703 -26.86 15.56 -0.22
C ASN A 703 -26.02 16.86 -0.31
N THR A 704 -26.33 17.87 0.49
CA THR A 704 -25.61 19.15 0.55
C THR A 704 -25.08 19.43 1.96
N ASP A 705 -23.95 20.12 2.05
CA ASP A 705 -23.37 20.46 3.36
C ASP A 705 -24.23 21.45 4.13
N ILE A 706 -24.43 21.19 5.42
CA ILE A 706 -25.05 22.14 6.35
C ILE A 706 -23.95 22.87 7.10
N VAL A 707 -23.96 24.20 7.00
CA VAL A 707 -22.97 25.09 7.62
C VAL A 707 -23.68 25.97 8.65
N LEU A 708 -23.34 25.77 9.93
CA LEU A 708 -23.89 26.53 11.05
C LEU A 708 -22.80 27.46 11.61
N LYS A 709 -23.03 28.77 11.52
CA LYS A 709 -22.18 29.79 12.16
C LYS A 709 -22.81 30.20 13.48
N ILE A 710 -22.11 29.97 14.59
CA ILE A 710 -22.70 30.02 15.93
C ILE A 710 -21.85 30.91 16.84
N GLY A 711 -22.45 31.90 17.50
CA GLY A 711 -21.75 32.74 18.49
C GLY A 711 -21.39 31.96 19.76
N ILE A 712 -22.39 31.44 20.46
CA ILE A 712 -22.28 30.66 21.70
C ILE A 712 -22.95 29.30 21.51
N PHE A 713 -22.24 28.21 21.80
CA PHE A 713 -22.72 26.84 21.64
C PHE A 713 -22.37 25.98 22.87
N LYS A 714 -23.38 25.57 23.65
CA LYS A 714 -23.20 24.88 24.95
C LYS A 714 -24.49 24.23 25.45
N ASN A 715 -24.43 23.45 26.53
CA ASN A 715 -25.60 22.99 27.32
C ASN A 715 -26.72 22.52 26.38
N SER A 716 -26.42 21.48 25.60
CA SER A 716 -27.19 21.07 24.42
C SER A 716 -27.09 19.57 24.14
N LYS A 717 -28.16 19.05 23.54
CA LYS A 717 -28.22 17.70 22.97
C LYS A 717 -28.57 17.79 21.49
N ILE A 718 -27.67 17.30 20.64
CA ILE A 718 -27.77 17.28 19.19
C ILE A 718 -27.65 15.85 18.68
N GLU A 719 -28.61 15.50 17.83
CA GLU A 719 -28.67 14.26 17.07
C GLU A 719 -28.67 14.61 15.58
N ILE A 720 -27.75 13.99 14.83
CA ILE A 720 -27.53 14.30 13.42
C ILE A 720 -28.00 13.12 12.58
N ASN A 721 -29.08 13.30 11.83
CA ASN A 721 -29.58 12.33 10.88
C ASN A 721 -28.94 12.63 9.52
N ARG A 722 -27.92 11.85 9.12
CA ARG A 722 -27.31 11.96 7.80
C ARG A 722 -28.04 11.04 6.84
N ASN A 723 -28.93 11.62 6.03
CA ASN A 723 -29.80 10.93 5.08
C ASN A 723 -29.29 11.11 3.62
N GLY A 724 -28.01 11.43 3.45
CA GLY A 724 -27.40 11.75 2.16
C GLY A 724 -25.90 12.03 2.29
N THR A 725 -25.25 12.36 1.17
CA THR A 725 -23.78 12.49 1.09
C THR A 725 -23.19 13.69 1.85
N GLY A 726 -24.01 14.72 2.13
CA GLY A 726 -23.59 15.98 2.75
C GLY A 726 -23.08 15.84 4.18
N ARG A 727 -22.41 16.89 4.66
CA ARG A 727 -21.68 16.94 5.93
C ARG A 727 -22.10 18.12 6.80
N LEU A 728 -21.85 18.05 8.10
CA LEU A 728 -22.14 19.13 9.06
C LEU A 728 -20.87 19.91 9.43
N PHE A 729 -20.87 21.21 9.14
CA PHE A 729 -19.82 22.15 9.49
C PHE A 729 -20.30 23.11 10.59
N LEU A 730 -19.50 23.24 11.65
CA LEU A 730 -19.84 24.01 12.85
C LEU A 730 -18.78 25.09 13.07
N PHE A 731 -19.07 26.33 12.68
CA PHE A 731 -18.16 27.47 12.83
C PHE A 731 -18.51 28.26 14.08
N VAL A 732 -17.85 27.95 15.20
CA VAL A 732 -18.16 28.53 16.52
C VAL A 732 -17.25 29.72 16.81
N LEU A 733 -17.85 30.91 16.91
CA LEU A 733 -17.16 32.20 16.85
C LEU A 733 -16.77 32.77 18.23
N GLY A 734 -17.44 32.37 19.31
CA GLY A 734 -17.27 32.93 20.65
C GLY A 734 -16.92 31.90 21.74
N GLU A 735 -17.84 30.96 22.00
CA GLU A 735 -17.77 30.00 23.13
C GLU A 735 -18.28 28.62 22.69
N PHE A 736 -17.48 27.57 22.93
CA PHE A 736 -17.89 26.17 22.82
C PHE A 736 -17.68 25.48 24.17
N SER A 737 -18.76 25.01 24.81
CA SER A 737 -18.66 24.36 26.12
C SER A 737 -19.72 23.27 26.29
N PHE A 738 -19.34 22.02 26.04
CA PHE A 738 -20.13 20.84 26.34
C PHE A 738 -19.61 20.23 27.65
N ASP A 739 -20.48 20.13 28.66
CA ASP A 739 -20.13 19.65 30.01
C ASP A 739 -21.30 18.86 30.61
N GLY A 740 -21.06 18.11 31.69
CA GLY A 740 -22.06 17.22 32.27
C GLY A 740 -22.56 16.21 31.24
N SER A 741 -23.87 16.25 30.93
CA SER A 741 -24.55 15.28 30.06
C SER A 741 -24.88 15.78 28.64
N ASP A 742 -24.16 16.81 28.17
CA ASP A 742 -24.28 17.33 26.81
C ASP A 742 -23.91 16.28 25.74
N SER A 743 -24.47 16.38 24.54
CA SER A 743 -24.16 15.40 23.49
C SER A 743 -24.24 15.97 22.09
N LEU A 744 -23.25 15.65 21.26
CA LEU A 744 -23.32 15.71 19.81
C LEU A 744 -23.09 14.29 19.29
N LYS A 745 -24.07 13.73 18.59
CA LYS A 745 -24.05 12.35 18.08
C LYS A 745 -24.53 12.30 16.64
N VAL A 746 -23.97 11.37 15.86
CA VAL A 746 -24.48 11.00 14.55
C VAL A 746 -25.36 9.76 14.69
N ASN A 747 -26.55 9.79 14.08
CA ASN A 747 -27.48 8.68 14.02
C ASN A 747 -27.28 7.94 12.70
N GLY A 748 -26.74 6.71 12.76
CA GLY A 748 -26.57 5.83 11.59
C GLY A 748 -25.28 5.02 11.63
N ASN A 749 -25.20 3.98 10.80
CA ASN A 749 -23.95 3.28 10.51
C ASN A 749 -23.21 3.99 9.36
N SER A 750 -22.22 4.82 9.67
CA SER A 750 -21.28 5.33 8.68
C SER A 750 -19.85 5.26 9.21
N GLN A 751 -18.95 4.63 8.44
CA GLN A 751 -17.50 4.59 8.70
C GLN A 751 -16.79 5.90 8.28
N GLU A 752 -17.56 6.98 8.04
CA GLU A 752 -17.10 8.25 7.50
C GLU A 752 -17.28 9.40 8.50
N THR A 753 -16.29 10.29 8.56
CA THR A 753 -16.41 11.55 9.31
C THR A 753 -17.45 12.47 8.67
N SER A 754 -18.48 12.84 9.42
CA SER A 754 -19.59 13.69 8.94
C SER A 754 -19.74 15.02 9.68
N VAL A 755 -18.87 15.30 10.66
CA VAL A 755 -18.95 16.49 11.53
C VAL A 755 -17.59 17.18 11.66
N PHE A 756 -17.57 18.49 11.42
CA PHE A 756 -16.34 19.29 11.39
C PHE A 756 -16.50 20.58 12.21
N LEU A 757 -15.92 20.61 13.42
CA LEU A 757 -15.99 21.74 14.36
C LEU A 757 -14.81 22.71 14.15
N PHE A 758 -15.08 23.85 13.53
CA PHE A 758 -14.15 24.96 13.38
C PHE A 758 -14.32 25.93 14.56
N TYR A 759 -13.36 25.92 15.49
CA TYR A 759 -13.40 26.75 16.69
C TYR A 759 -12.58 28.04 16.53
N LEU A 760 -13.30 29.14 16.33
CA LEU A 760 -12.80 30.51 16.23
C LEU A 760 -12.95 31.29 17.54
N GLY A 761 -13.55 30.69 18.58
CA GLY A 761 -13.81 31.34 19.88
C GLY A 761 -12.56 31.85 20.60
N SER A 762 -12.76 32.72 21.60
CA SER A 762 -11.69 33.31 22.41
C SER A 762 -11.46 32.60 23.74
N LYS A 763 -12.43 31.83 24.22
CA LYS A 763 -12.38 31.04 25.46
C LYS A 763 -11.76 29.66 25.21
N ASP A 764 -11.60 28.88 26.28
CA ASP A 764 -11.31 27.45 26.18
C ASP A 764 -12.41 26.71 25.39
N LEU A 765 -12.01 25.68 24.62
CA LEU A 765 -12.94 24.70 24.04
C LEU A 765 -13.13 23.59 25.07
N LYS A 766 -14.36 23.35 25.54
CA LYS A 766 -14.64 22.31 26.55
C LYS A 766 -15.52 21.18 26.01
N LEU A 767 -15.06 19.96 26.25
CA LEU A 767 -15.70 18.67 26.03
C LEU A 767 -15.50 17.83 27.31
N ALA A 768 -16.21 18.17 28.37
CA ALA A 768 -15.96 17.69 29.74
C ALA A 768 -17.04 16.71 30.25
N GLY A 769 -16.80 16.10 31.40
CA GLY A 769 -17.77 15.27 32.11
C GLY A 769 -18.20 14.00 31.34
N THR A 770 -19.49 13.66 31.43
CA THR A 770 -20.11 12.51 30.75
C THR A 770 -20.59 12.83 29.33
N SER A 771 -20.17 13.97 28.76
CA SER A 771 -20.62 14.41 27.45
C SER A 771 -20.20 13.48 26.30
N THR A 772 -21.01 13.42 25.25
CA THR A 772 -20.70 12.68 24.01
C THR A 772 -20.29 13.62 22.88
N PHE A 773 -19.26 13.26 22.12
CA PHE A 773 -18.86 13.97 20.89
C PHE A 773 -18.32 12.99 19.85
N GLN A 774 -18.65 13.23 18.58
CA GLN A 774 -18.13 12.55 17.41
C GLN A 774 -17.85 13.57 16.29
N GLY A 775 -16.65 13.53 15.70
CA GLY A 775 -16.25 14.40 14.58
C GLY A 775 -14.83 14.98 14.72
N ASN A 776 -14.48 15.93 13.86
CA ASN A 776 -13.16 16.59 13.87
C ASN A 776 -13.18 17.95 14.57
N ILE A 777 -12.01 18.38 15.07
CA ILE A 777 -11.83 19.66 15.77
C ILE A 777 -10.70 20.48 15.13
N TYR A 778 -11.03 21.67 14.62
CA TYR A 778 -10.10 22.61 14.00
C TYR A 778 -10.09 23.91 14.80
N GLN A 779 -9.13 24.08 15.72
CA GLN A 779 -8.92 25.33 16.45
C GLN A 779 -8.02 26.24 15.60
N THR A 780 -8.56 27.35 15.08
CA THR A 780 -7.95 28.07 13.94
C THR A 780 -7.13 29.32 14.29
N ARG A 781 -7.27 29.84 15.51
CA ARG A 781 -6.68 31.14 15.91
C ARG A 781 -5.31 30.99 16.58
N LYS A 782 -4.31 31.74 16.09
CA LYS A 782 -2.96 31.89 16.69
C LYS A 782 -2.83 33.07 17.67
N ASP A 783 -3.70 34.06 17.55
CA ASP A 783 -3.64 35.39 18.19
C ASP A 783 -3.94 35.42 19.70
N ILE A 784 -4.29 34.29 20.32
CA ILE A 784 -4.64 34.22 21.75
C ILE A 784 -3.80 33.14 22.44
N PRO A 785 -2.67 33.51 23.08
CA PRO A 785 -1.86 32.60 23.88
C PRO A 785 -2.62 32.00 25.07
N LYS A 786 -2.21 30.80 25.51
CA LYS A 786 -2.67 30.11 26.74
C LYS A 786 -4.15 29.69 26.78
N LYS A 787 -4.80 29.49 25.63
CA LYS A 787 -6.09 28.79 25.54
C LYS A 787 -5.95 27.31 25.91
N LYS A 788 -7.02 26.70 26.41
CA LYS A 788 -7.14 25.25 26.58
C LYS A 788 -8.09 24.62 25.55
N ILE A 789 -7.72 23.48 24.99
CA ILE A 789 -8.66 22.47 24.46
C ILE A 789 -8.78 21.40 25.54
N ASP A 790 -9.94 21.31 26.17
CA ASP A 790 -10.21 20.49 27.36
C ASP A 790 -11.16 19.35 27.00
N ILE A 791 -10.61 18.17 26.73
CA ILE A 791 -11.38 16.96 26.41
C ILE A 791 -11.20 15.97 27.56
N SER A 792 -12.20 15.91 28.43
CA SER A 792 -12.03 15.35 29.78
C SER A 792 -13.24 14.57 30.29
N GLY A 793 -13.02 13.78 31.35
CA GLY A 793 -14.04 12.92 31.95
C GLY A 793 -14.28 11.60 31.21
N SER A 794 -15.37 10.92 31.57
CA SER A 794 -15.66 9.53 31.19
C SER A 794 -16.71 9.35 30.10
N GLY A 795 -17.34 10.43 29.60
CA GLY A 795 -18.25 10.37 28.47
C GLY A 795 -17.53 10.06 27.15
N THR A 796 -18.18 9.29 26.27
CA THR A 796 -17.64 8.82 24.98
C THR A 796 -17.31 9.97 24.04
N LYS A 797 -16.03 10.25 23.84
CA LYS A 797 -15.55 11.33 22.97
C LYS A 797 -14.62 10.72 21.94
N LYS A 798 -15.05 10.72 20.67
CA LYS A 798 -14.28 10.27 19.51
C LYS A 798 -13.97 11.49 18.65
N VAL A 799 -12.74 11.98 18.72
CA VAL A 799 -12.26 13.05 17.85
C VAL A 799 -11.51 12.40 16.70
N GLU A 800 -12.12 12.30 15.52
CA GLU A 800 -11.56 11.51 14.43
C GLU A 800 -10.21 12.09 13.94
N ASP A 801 -10.06 13.42 13.91
CA ASP A 801 -8.79 14.14 13.81
C ASP A 801 -8.87 15.54 14.46
N MET A 802 -7.71 16.10 14.85
CA MET A 802 -7.59 17.41 15.48
C MET A 802 -6.49 18.28 14.86
N ILE A 803 -6.82 19.53 14.51
CA ILE A 803 -5.85 20.59 14.19
C ILE A 803 -5.93 21.70 15.24
N CYS A 804 -4.77 22.14 15.75
CA CYS A 804 -4.64 23.20 16.74
C CYS A 804 -3.59 24.24 16.33
N MET A 805 -4.04 25.47 16.02
CA MET A 805 -3.13 26.54 15.61
C MET A 805 -2.43 27.20 16.80
N SER A 806 -3.15 27.50 17.89
CA SER A 806 -2.54 27.74 19.20
C SER A 806 -3.51 27.55 20.38
N ALA A 807 -3.28 26.45 21.13
CA ALA A 807 -3.86 26.16 22.44
C ALA A 807 -3.07 25.01 23.12
N ASP A 808 -3.10 24.94 24.45
CA ASP A 808 -2.69 23.76 25.21
C ASP A 808 -3.77 22.68 25.09
N ILE A 809 -3.38 21.44 24.78
CA ILE A 809 -4.30 20.32 24.53
C ILE A 809 -4.29 19.40 25.74
N TYR A 810 -5.45 19.18 26.34
CA TYR A 810 -5.63 18.32 27.51
C TYR A 810 -6.63 17.22 27.19
N LEU A 811 -6.14 15.99 27.03
CA LEU A 811 -6.94 14.79 26.86
C LEU A 811 -6.90 14.00 28.17
N THR A 812 -7.85 14.27 29.07
CA THR A 812 -7.78 13.81 30.48
C THR A 812 -8.99 12.96 30.87
N GLY A 813 -8.94 11.67 30.54
CA GLY A 813 -10.02 10.71 30.77
C GLY A 813 -9.93 9.50 29.83
N SER A 814 -11.05 9.18 29.18
CA SER A 814 -11.21 8.06 28.24
C SER A 814 -11.76 8.56 26.90
N ALA A 815 -11.10 9.58 26.34
CA ALA A 815 -11.42 10.15 25.03
C ALA A 815 -10.43 9.61 23.99
N ASP A 816 -10.95 9.14 22.87
CA ASP A 816 -10.16 8.60 21.76
C ASP A 816 -9.95 9.70 20.70
N VAL A 817 -8.73 9.84 20.21
CA VAL A 817 -8.36 10.84 19.20
C VAL A 817 -7.55 10.21 18.07
N GLY A 818 -7.81 10.58 16.82
CA GLY A 818 -6.97 10.17 15.68
C GLY A 818 -5.65 10.93 15.63
N ALA A 819 -5.40 11.66 14.54
CA ALA A 819 -4.18 12.45 14.42
C ALA A 819 -4.35 13.85 15.04
N ILE A 820 -3.37 14.26 15.85
CA ILE A 820 -3.24 15.61 16.40
C ILE A 820 -2.14 16.34 15.63
N TYR A 821 -2.50 17.40 14.91
CA TYR A 821 -1.52 18.34 14.33
C TYR A 821 -1.59 19.68 15.07
N CYS A 822 -0.48 20.13 15.66
CA CYS A 822 -0.43 21.41 16.35
C CYS A 822 0.78 22.28 15.95
N VAL A 823 0.56 23.59 15.78
CA VAL A 823 1.64 24.51 15.40
C VAL A 823 2.35 25.10 16.62
N GLU A 824 1.65 25.85 17.48
CA GLU A 824 2.26 26.51 18.66
C GLU A 824 1.45 26.31 19.95
N SER A 825 1.96 25.48 20.85
CA SER A 825 1.33 25.11 22.11
C SER A 825 2.37 25.09 23.25
N GLY A 826 1.93 25.26 24.50
CA GLY A 826 2.79 25.10 25.67
C GLY A 826 2.88 23.64 26.10
N LEU A 827 1.73 22.94 26.10
CA LEU A 827 1.60 21.56 26.56
C LEU A 827 0.54 20.76 25.79
N ILE A 828 0.91 19.56 25.32
CA ILE A 828 0.00 18.45 25.08
C ILE A 828 0.07 17.56 26.32
N LYS A 829 -1.04 17.45 27.06
CA LYS A 829 -1.17 16.56 28.22
C LYS A 829 -2.19 15.46 27.95
N LEU A 830 -1.72 14.22 27.99
CA LEU A 830 -2.54 13.02 27.99
C LEU A 830 -2.55 12.42 29.40
N SER A 831 -3.72 12.20 30.00
CA SER A 831 -3.80 11.53 31.30
C SER A 831 -5.03 10.65 31.45
N GLY A 832 -4.86 9.34 31.52
CA GLY A 832 -5.96 8.39 31.71
C GLY A 832 -5.82 7.13 30.84
N SER A 833 -6.89 6.77 30.15
CA SER A 833 -7.02 5.53 29.38
C SER A 833 -7.44 5.70 27.91
N GLY A 834 -7.64 6.93 27.45
CA GLY A 834 -7.94 7.22 26.05
C GLY A 834 -6.71 7.03 25.16
N ASP A 835 -6.92 6.54 23.94
CA ASP A 835 -5.86 6.33 22.96
C ASP A 835 -5.76 7.51 21.97
N VAL A 836 -4.55 7.76 21.44
CA VAL A 836 -4.26 8.72 20.38
C VAL A 836 -3.59 7.99 19.22
N ASN A 837 -3.93 8.26 17.96
CA ASN A 837 -3.20 7.64 16.85
C ASN A 837 -1.84 8.34 16.65
N SER A 838 -1.80 9.64 16.44
CA SER A 838 -0.52 10.36 16.28
C SER A 838 -0.55 11.77 16.87
N ALA A 839 0.63 12.31 17.20
CA ALA A 839 0.76 13.72 17.55
C ALA A 839 2.01 14.37 16.93
N TYR A 840 1.80 15.29 15.99
CA TYR A 840 2.80 16.24 15.55
C TYR A 840 2.62 17.56 16.32
N CYS A 841 3.70 18.08 16.91
CA CYS A 841 3.73 19.49 17.26
C CYS A 841 5.09 20.15 17.02
N LYS A 842 5.05 21.24 16.23
CA LYS A 842 6.22 22.06 15.84
C LYS A 842 6.85 22.79 17.03
N LYS A 843 6.04 23.33 17.95
CA LYS A 843 6.49 23.96 19.20
C LYS A 843 5.53 23.56 20.32
N CYS A 844 5.88 22.54 21.11
CA CYS A 844 5.16 22.15 22.33
C CYS A 844 5.96 21.16 23.18
N ASN A 845 5.64 21.06 24.47
CA ASN A 845 6.08 19.97 25.34
C ASN A 845 5.02 18.86 25.42
N LEU A 846 5.41 17.62 25.71
CA LEU A 846 4.49 16.49 25.84
C LEU A 846 4.56 15.87 27.24
N ASP A 847 3.41 15.59 27.83
CA ASP A 847 3.21 14.92 29.12
C ASP A 847 2.17 13.80 28.94
N VAL A 848 2.61 12.54 29.07
CA VAL A 848 1.76 11.35 28.97
C VAL A 848 1.77 10.61 30.30
N SER A 849 0.59 10.31 30.82
CA SER A 849 0.42 9.67 32.13
C SER A 849 -0.74 8.67 32.14
N GLY A 850 -0.53 7.51 32.78
CA GLY A 850 -1.57 6.47 32.92
C GLY A 850 -1.35 5.29 31.98
N SER A 851 -2.41 4.87 31.28
CA SER A 851 -2.47 3.61 30.50
C SER A 851 -2.91 3.76 29.04
N GLY A 852 -3.29 4.97 28.60
CA GLY A 852 -3.59 5.27 27.20
C GLY A 852 -2.36 5.13 26.28
N LYS A 853 -2.58 4.92 24.99
CA LYS A 853 -1.53 4.70 23.98
C LYS A 853 -1.36 5.89 23.04
N ILE A 854 -0.20 6.00 22.41
CA ILE A 854 0.00 6.75 21.17
C ILE A 854 0.57 5.82 20.11
N THR A 855 -0.19 5.52 19.05
CA THR A 855 0.15 4.50 18.05
C THR A 855 -0.19 4.94 16.62
N PRO A 856 0.82 5.29 15.79
CA PRO A 856 2.20 4.85 15.93
C PRO A 856 3.12 5.76 16.78
N GLY A 857 2.90 7.07 16.93
CA GLY A 857 3.79 7.85 17.82
C GLY A 857 3.72 9.39 17.73
N VAL A 858 4.81 10.04 18.16
CA VAL A 858 4.89 11.50 18.34
C VAL A 858 6.12 12.15 17.72
N ILE A 859 5.94 13.37 17.20
CA ILE A 859 6.99 14.24 16.66
C ILE A 859 6.88 15.62 17.35
N ILE A 860 7.83 15.97 18.22
CA ILE A 860 7.70 17.07 19.20
C ILE A 860 8.91 18.02 19.15
N GLY A 861 8.70 19.25 18.65
CA GLY A 861 9.77 20.23 18.44
C GLY A 861 10.14 21.08 19.66
N GLY A 862 9.45 20.94 20.79
CA GLY A 862 9.71 21.70 22.02
C GLY A 862 10.84 21.15 22.89
N THR A 863 10.72 21.32 24.21
CA THR A 863 11.87 21.23 25.14
C THR A 863 11.83 20.06 26.12
N THR A 864 10.67 19.48 26.39
CA THR A 864 10.49 18.31 27.25
C THR A 864 9.44 17.34 26.70
N VAL A 865 9.74 16.05 26.79
CA VAL A 865 8.78 14.95 26.61
C VAL A 865 8.85 14.05 27.84
N GLU A 866 7.72 13.82 28.50
CA GLU A 866 7.62 12.94 29.66
C GLU A 866 6.53 11.88 29.43
N VAL A 867 6.86 10.61 29.67
CA VAL A 867 5.92 9.48 29.55
C VAL A 867 6.02 8.62 30.81
N THR A 868 4.89 8.43 31.48
CA THR A 868 4.80 7.80 32.81
C THR A 868 3.65 6.79 32.88
N GLY A 869 3.86 5.69 33.61
CA GLY A 869 2.86 4.64 33.81
C GLY A 869 3.02 3.42 32.89
N SER A 870 1.89 2.88 32.43
CA SER A 870 1.82 1.68 31.58
C SER A 870 1.48 1.97 30.11
N GLY A 871 1.17 3.22 29.77
CA GLY A 871 0.89 3.65 28.40
C GLY A 871 2.05 3.36 27.43
N THR A 872 1.69 3.07 26.18
CA THR A 872 2.63 2.73 25.11
C THR A 872 2.70 3.87 24.10
N VAL A 873 3.92 4.32 23.79
CA VAL A 873 4.22 5.20 22.66
C VAL A 873 5.27 4.48 21.83
N LYS A 874 5.05 4.16 20.56
CA LYS A 874 6.04 3.37 19.80
C LYS A 874 7.26 4.24 19.48
N TYR A 875 7.09 5.39 18.82
CA TYR A 875 8.20 6.32 18.55
C TYR A 875 8.04 7.70 19.20
N VAL A 876 9.19 8.28 19.58
CA VAL A 876 9.33 9.66 20.06
C VAL A 876 10.43 10.36 19.27
N TYR A 877 10.06 11.24 18.34
CA TYR A 877 11.02 12.09 17.64
C TYR A 877 10.99 13.51 18.23
N ALA A 878 11.95 13.83 19.11
CA ALA A 878 11.98 15.10 19.81
C ALA A 878 13.41 15.66 19.96
N PRO A 879 14.14 15.92 18.85
CA PRO A 879 15.59 16.18 18.86
C PRO A 879 16.03 17.38 19.71
N ASN A 880 15.14 18.35 19.94
CA ASN A 880 15.39 19.51 20.81
C ASN A 880 15.10 19.25 22.29
N ALA A 881 14.38 18.17 22.62
CA ALA A 881 13.77 17.96 23.93
C ALA A 881 14.58 17.05 24.87
N LYS A 882 14.44 17.28 26.17
CA LYS A 882 14.76 16.26 27.18
C LYS A 882 13.61 15.25 27.23
N VAL A 883 13.88 13.99 26.88
CA VAL A 883 12.92 12.89 26.86
C VAL A 883 13.10 12.02 28.11
N THR A 884 12.04 11.86 28.90
CA THR A 884 12.04 11.08 30.15
C THR A 884 10.93 10.04 30.10
N LEU A 885 11.28 8.75 30.07
CA LEU A 885 10.33 7.64 29.89
C LEU A 885 10.45 6.65 31.07
N SER A 886 9.35 6.43 31.79
CA SER A 886 9.31 5.55 32.96
C SER A 886 8.23 4.47 32.85
N GLY A 887 8.29 3.44 33.70
CA GLY A 887 7.32 2.34 33.74
C GLY A 887 7.56 1.24 32.69
N SER A 888 6.56 0.38 32.46
CA SER A 888 6.74 -0.92 31.77
C SER A 888 6.33 -0.99 30.29
N GLY A 889 5.79 0.09 29.72
CA GLY A 889 5.41 0.13 28.30
C GLY A 889 6.59 -0.14 27.35
N SER A 890 6.32 -0.85 26.26
CA SER A 890 7.26 -1.10 25.15
C SER A 890 7.52 0.16 24.34
N LEU A 891 8.65 0.16 23.62
CA LEU A 891 9.13 1.32 22.87
C LEU A 891 9.86 0.83 21.61
N GLU A 892 9.78 1.61 20.54
CA GLU A 892 10.36 1.28 19.24
C GLU A 892 11.50 2.24 18.88
N MET A 893 11.31 3.57 18.96
CA MET A 893 12.35 4.53 18.59
C MET A 893 12.35 5.80 19.48
N VAL A 894 13.52 6.31 19.86
CA VAL A 894 13.66 7.62 20.54
C VAL A 894 14.83 8.45 20.03
N ILE A 895 14.52 9.63 19.50
CA ILE A 895 15.50 10.69 19.22
C ILE A 895 15.22 11.85 20.18
N GLY A 896 16.24 12.32 20.90
CA GLY A 896 16.10 13.44 21.83
C GLY A 896 17.40 14.18 22.11
N ARG A 897 17.31 15.38 22.71
CA ARG A 897 18.49 16.12 23.18
C ARG A 897 19.14 15.39 24.35
N GLU A 898 18.35 15.06 25.37
CA GLU A 898 18.78 14.35 26.58
C GLU A 898 17.81 13.20 26.83
N LEU A 899 18.31 12.01 27.17
CA LEU A 899 17.49 10.80 27.34
C LEU A 899 17.57 10.25 28.77
N GLY A 900 16.42 9.96 29.38
CA GLY A 900 16.31 9.27 30.66
C GLY A 900 15.28 8.15 30.62
N PHE A 901 15.74 6.91 30.77
CA PHE A 901 14.90 5.72 30.79
C PHE A 901 14.92 5.06 32.17
N SER A 902 13.75 4.73 32.72
CA SER A 902 13.64 4.01 33.99
C SER A 902 12.57 2.92 33.98
N GLY A 903 12.78 1.87 34.79
CA GLY A 903 11.87 0.74 34.95
C GLY A 903 12.30 -0.46 34.12
N SER A 904 11.35 -1.11 33.44
CA SER A 904 11.56 -2.38 32.72
C SER A 904 11.14 -2.25 31.27
N LYS A 905 11.77 -1.34 30.53
CA LYS A 905 11.44 -1.07 29.11
C LYS A 905 12.29 -1.91 28.17
N LYS A 906 11.66 -2.43 27.11
CA LYS A 906 12.35 -2.96 25.93
C LYS A 906 12.22 -1.92 24.82
N ILE A 907 13.35 -1.54 24.23
CA ILE A 907 13.44 -0.66 23.06
C ILE A 907 13.89 -1.51 21.87
N THR A 908 12.98 -1.76 20.94
CA THR A 908 13.18 -2.59 19.75
C THR A 908 12.43 -1.95 18.60
N GLY A 909 13.12 -1.27 17.69
CA GLY A 909 12.48 -0.48 16.65
C GLY A 909 12.08 -1.25 15.39
N PRO A 910 11.19 -0.68 14.56
CA PRO A 910 11.22 -0.83 13.12
C PRO A 910 12.41 -0.04 12.54
N SER A 911 12.59 -0.14 11.23
CA SER A 911 13.71 0.42 10.45
C SER A 911 13.38 1.72 9.70
N HIS A 912 12.46 2.53 10.23
CA HIS A 912 12.02 3.79 9.61
C HIS A 912 11.54 4.82 10.64
N LEU A 913 11.68 6.11 10.33
CA LEU A 913 10.69 7.11 10.74
C LEU A 913 9.55 7.13 9.72
N PRO A 914 8.32 7.45 10.15
CA PRO A 914 7.30 7.96 9.25
C PRO A 914 7.52 9.47 8.98
N ILE A 915 8.60 9.85 8.29
CA ILE A 915 8.65 11.15 7.59
C ILE A 915 7.86 11.01 6.28
N SER A 916 6.53 10.90 6.42
CA SER A 916 5.53 10.66 5.35
C SER A 916 5.64 9.26 4.70
N PRO A 917 4.57 8.44 4.64
CA PRO A 917 3.16 8.84 4.70
C PRO A 917 2.41 8.59 6.01
N GLU A 918 2.89 7.73 6.93
CA GLU A 918 2.06 7.26 8.07
C GLU A 918 1.68 8.34 9.10
N LEU A 919 2.37 9.49 9.13
CA LEU A 919 1.80 10.68 9.77
C LEU A 919 0.65 11.19 8.88
N LYS A 920 -0.54 10.62 9.09
CA LYS A 920 -1.80 11.18 8.61
C LYS A 920 -1.94 12.61 9.14
N ILE A 921 -1.53 13.59 8.36
CA ILE A 921 -1.84 14.99 8.64
C ILE A 921 -3.34 15.14 8.37
N PRO A 922 -4.15 15.61 9.35
CA PRO A 922 -5.59 15.75 9.14
C PRO A 922 -5.93 16.57 7.91
N GLU A 923 -6.81 16.03 7.06
CA GLU A 923 -7.36 16.82 5.98
C GLU A 923 -8.29 17.91 6.53
N ILE A 924 -8.30 19.05 5.84
CA ILE A 924 -9.16 20.18 6.16
C ILE A 924 -10.24 20.22 5.08
N PRO A 925 -11.45 19.71 5.37
CA PRO A 925 -12.53 19.75 4.42
C PRO A 925 -13.02 21.18 4.25
N ILE A 926 -13.38 21.50 3.01
CA ILE A 926 -13.97 22.77 2.63
C ILE A 926 -15.47 22.52 2.42
N PRO A 927 -16.37 23.32 3.01
CA PRO A 927 -17.80 23.16 2.82
C PRO A 927 -18.20 23.54 1.40
N VAL A 928 -19.06 22.74 0.78
CA VAL A 928 -19.65 23.00 -0.54
C VAL A 928 -21.02 23.64 -0.31
N ILE A 929 -21.09 24.95 -0.49
CA ILE A 929 -22.31 25.76 -0.28
C ILE A 929 -22.93 26.08 -1.65
N PRO A 930 -24.20 25.66 -1.90
CA PRO A 930 -24.95 26.05 -3.10
C PRO A 930 -25.25 27.55 -3.20
#